data_AF-A0A5B2ZB76-F1
#
_entry.id   AF-A0A5B2ZB76-F1
#
_cell.length_a   1.000
_cell.length_b   1.000
_cell.length_c   1.000
_cell.angle_alpha   90.00
_cell.angle_beta   90.00
_cell.angle_gamma   90.00
#
_symmetry.space_group_name_H-M   'P 1'
#
loop_
_entity.id
_entity.type
_entity.pdbx_description
1 polymer ?
#
loop_
_entity_poly.entity_id
_entity_poly.type
_entity_poly.pdbx_seq_one_letter_code
_entity_poly.pdbx_strand_id
1 'polypeptide(L)'
;MATLAPSRAARRAIARPMPREAPVISRVLPPRFAMTVSFAEPPRILPRSGGLPAYNPGPMDSARLDALVSWIGQHPIAAGLVIFLIAFGDALVIVGVAIPAVPLLFAVGTLVGLGHVEGAYALACASLGAFAGDGVSYWVGRRYGHQLRQRWPFTRHPEWLERGELTFRRHGMKSIVMARYIGAIRPFVPAIAGMLGMRLRQYVPASLVAAALWSATFLAPGWLFGASLELVSAVAGPLAIVLTVVLMLVAGIWALVVYAWRWLGGHATGLLERALAWSHRHPVLGRYTEALIDPTRPESASLLVLGLVIVFAGWAFFTVLGSVGGGSAPSALDLMVHHAMFGLRNPLADTPMAFLATLGDAVVLAPAVLLVFAWLWWRKRYAAAWHWLAAPAFALVLTTVLGYSLDMPKPPAATAVAGFGFPSVTVTLATVVYGFFAVLIARELPGRQRVWPYVVAALVVGLLAFSRLYLGAHWLSDVLAGVCLGLLWIAALGIAYRRRVDRSFWVRPLATVFFVSVAVAAGWHGSRTAEATRERFDPPLAHLPLDADSWWTQDWRHALPARRNDMHGGNAWPLNLQIAGPLDGIRARLLLAGWEELETGGWHGLLQTLDKDIGPDRLAVLPATHQGRAEALVMVRRTGRAGELRVLRLWEAPWHLQPGDQPLWMGTVHTLRFTRRLDFFSYWQAQADGDVLLEGLRADLHGMESGLEEREPGIRVLRLRPPGA
;
A
#
# COMPACT_ATOMS: atom_id res chain seq x y z
N MET A 1 -13.11 61.99 53.94
CA MET A 1 -14.58 61.92 53.89
C MET A 1 -14.94 60.49 53.52
N ALA A 2 -15.13 59.55 54.47
CA ALA A 2 -16.32 59.41 55.33
C ALA A 2 -17.58 59.52 54.46
N THR A 3 -18.26 58.42 54.14
CA THR A 3 -19.38 57.81 54.90
C THR A 3 -19.81 56.53 54.15
N LEU A 4 -20.20 55.38 54.71
CA LEU A 4 -20.97 55.03 55.92
C LEU A 4 -20.54 53.67 56.47
N ALA A 5 -20.60 53.59 57.80
CA ALA A 5 -20.28 52.45 58.66
C ALA A 5 -21.53 51.58 58.95
N PRO A 6 -21.37 50.43 59.65
CA PRO A 6 -22.34 49.34 59.80
C PRO A 6 -23.07 49.31 61.16
N SER A 7 -24.06 48.43 61.33
CA SER A 7 -24.54 47.98 62.65
C SER A 7 -25.01 46.52 62.57
N ARG A 8 -24.35 45.58 63.26
CA ARG A 8 -24.45 45.17 64.67
C ARG A 8 -25.75 44.46 65.04
N ALA A 9 -25.56 43.27 65.63
CA ALA A 9 -26.34 42.57 66.66
C ALA A 9 -26.96 41.25 66.16
N ALA A 10 -26.41 40.08 66.49
CA ALA A 10 -26.34 39.42 67.80
C ALA A 10 -27.40 38.31 67.94
N ARG A 11 -26.89 37.08 68.06
CA ARG A 11 -27.25 36.04 69.04
C ARG A 11 -28.69 35.46 69.08
N ARG A 12 -28.68 34.12 69.07
CA ARG A 12 -29.58 33.14 69.73
C ARG A 12 -30.94 32.83 69.08
N ALA A 13 -31.07 31.60 68.59
CA ALA A 13 -32.13 30.68 69.01
C ALA A 13 -31.73 29.22 68.73
N ILE A 14 -32.08 28.35 69.68
CA ILE A 14 -31.82 26.92 69.78
C ILE A 14 -33.15 26.16 69.52
N ALA A 15 -33.05 24.91 69.06
CA ALA A 15 -34.04 23.80 69.14
C ALA A 15 -35.14 23.62 68.05
N ARG A 16 -35.02 22.47 67.33
CA ARG A 16 -35.94 21.35 66.93
C ARG A 16 -37.48 21.54 67.06
N PRO A 17 -38.41 20.75 66.41
CA PRO A 17 -38.31 19.42 65.74
C PRO A 17 -39.16 19.22 64.43
N MET A 18 -39.20 17.97 63.92
CA MET A 18 -40.14 17.45 62.88
C MET A 18 -41.61 17.36 63.32
N PRO A 19 -42.54 17.20 62.35
CA PRO A 19 -43.56 16.12 62.33
C PRO A 19 -43.39 15.27 61.05
N ARG A 20 -43.37 13.92 60.98
CA ARG A 20 -44.19 12.80 61.49
C ARG A 20 -45.69 12.89 61.18
N GLU A 21 -46.12 12.13 60.15
CA GLU A 21 -47.40 11.41 59.91
C GLU A 21 -47.55 11.19 58.38
N ALA A 22 -47.99 10.08 57.76
CA ALA A 22 -48.52 8.77 58.14
C ALA A 22 -48.53 7.85 56.87
N PRO A 23 -49.27 6.71 56.75
CA PRO A 23 -48.87 5.38 57.18
C PRO A 23 -48.94 4.27 56.08
N VAL A 24 -48.58 3.05 56.50
CA VAL A 24 -48.54 1.74 55.83
C VAL A 24 -49.95 1.11 55.72
N ILE A 25 -50.23 0.30 54.68
CA ILE A 25 -50.77 -1.11 54.71
C ILE A 25 -51.49 -1.55 53.39
N SER A 26 -50.93 -2.62 52.80
CA SER A 26 -51.48 -3.79 52.08
C SER A 26 -52.43 -3.71 50.86
N ARG A 27 -52.08 -4.48 49.82
CA ARG A 27 -52.87 -5.51 49.09
C ARG A 27 -51.94 -6.13 48.03
N VAL A 28 -51.37 -7.33 48.20
CA VAL A 28 -51.93 -8.69 47.95
C VAL A 28 -52.73 -8.81 46.65
N LEU A 29 -52.13 -9.41 45.61
CA LEU A 29 -52.75 -10.12 44.45
C LEU A 29 -51.63 -10.79 43.61
N PRO A 30 -51.90 -11.84 42.80
CA PRO A 30 -51.61 -13.25 43.11
C PRO A 30 -50.59 -13.92 42.15
N PRO A 31 -50.20 -15.19 42.38
CA PRO A 31 -49.27 -15.93 41.51
C PRO A 31 -50.02 -16.71 40.42
N ARG A 32 -49.47 -16.74 39.19
CA ARG A 32 -49.53 -17.87 38.22
C ARG A 32 -49.08 -17.38 36.85
N PHE A 33 -47.87 -17.75 36.45
CA PHE A 33 -47.54 -18.46 35.20
C PHE A 33 -46.02 -18.64 35.21
N ALA A 34 -45.58 -19.79 35.72
CA ALA A 34 -44.25 -20.29 35.47
C ALA A 34 -44.16 -20.59 33.97
N MET A 35 -43.49 -19.72 33.21
CA MET A 35 -43.05 -20.08 31.87
C MET A 35 -41.66 -20.68 32.02
N THR A 36 -41.65 -22.00 32.08
CA THR A 36 -40.49 -22.86 31.92
C THR A 36 -39.74 -22.40 30.66
N VAL A 37 -38.62 -21.71 30.80
CA VAL A 37 -37.70 -21.52 29.68
C VAL A 37 -37.01 -22.87 29.48
N SER A 38 -37.62 -23.68 28.60
CA SER A 38 -37.01 -24.88 28.06
C SER A 38 -35.68 -24.47 27.43
N PHE A 39 -34.57 -24.98 27.98
CA PHE A 39 -33.30 -25.03 27.27
C PHE A 39 -33.51 -25.89 26.03
N ALA A 40 -33.87 -25.26 24.91
CA ALA A 40 -33.72 -25.88 23.62
C ALA A 40 -32.21 -26.11 23.41
N GLU A 41 -31.83 -27.36 23.22
CA GLU A 41 -30.50 -27.72 22.75
C GLU A 41 -30.08 -26.80 21.59
N PRO A 42 -28.82 -26.34 21.53
CA PRO A 42 -28.35 -25.57 20.41
C PRO A 42 -28.57 -26.41 19.15
N PRO A 43 -29.17 -25.87 18.07
CA PRO A 43 -29.38 -26.63 16.86
C PRO A 43 -28.02 -27.14 16.39
N ARG A 44 -27.89 -28.46 16.22
CA ARG A 44 -26.77 -29.08 15.51
C ARG A 44 -26.72 -28.47 14.11
N ILE A 45 -25.83 -27.49 13.93
CA ILE A 45 -25.50 -26.94 12.63
C ILE A 45 -24.70 -28.03 11.92
N LEU A 46 -25.39 -28.89 11.18
CA LEU A 46 -24.77 -29.67 10.10
C LEU A 46 -24.20 -28.66 9.08
N PRO A 47 -22.98 -28.86 8.57
CA PRO A 47 -22.44 -27.99 7.54
C PRO A 47 -23.26 -28.17 6.27
N ARG A 48 -24.17 -27.22 5.99
CA ARG A 48 -24.82 -27.09 4.70
C ARG A 48 -23.75 -26.67 3.69
N SER A 49 -23.50 -27.54 2.72
CA SER A 49 -22.82 -27.26 1.47
C SER A 49 -23.54 -26.11 0.75
N GLY A 50 -23.07 -24.89 0.96
CA GLY A 50 -23.57 -23.68 0.32
C GLY A 50 -22.54 -22.61 0.50
N GLY A 51 -21.77 -22.34 -0.56
CA GLY A 51 -20.76 -21.28 -0.58
C GLY A 51 -21.36 -19.96 -0.12
N LEU A 52 -20.62 -19.24 0.72
CA LEU A 52 -20.89 -17.85 1.04
C LEU A 52 -21.04 -17.07 -0.28
N PRO A 53 -22.07 -16.24 -0.45
CA PRO A 53 -22.21 -15.43 -1.65
C PRO A 53 -20.99 -14.53 -1.76
N ALA A 54 -20.16 -14.78 -2.77
CA ALA A 54 -19.08 -13.90 -3.15
C ALA A 54 -19.68 -12.50 -3.36
N TYR A 55 -19.19 -11.53 -2.59
CA TYR A 55 -19.47 -10.12 -2.85
C TYR A 55 -18.89 -9.80 -4.24
N ASN A 56 -19.76 -9.81 -5.24
CA ASN A 56 -19.44 -9.50 -6.62
C ASN A 56 -19.73 -8.00 -6.82
N PRO A 57 -18.73 -7.10 -6.79
CA PRO A 57 -18.96 -5.74 -7.23
C PRO A 57 -19.37 -5.82 -8.70
N GLY A 58 -20.63 -5.46 -9.01
CA GLY A 58 -21.20 -5.63 -10.34
C GLY A 58 -20.35 -5.02 -11.46
N PRO A 59 -20.45 -5.52 -12.70
CA PRO A 59 -19.60 -5.17 -13.86
C PRO A 59 -19.80 -3.75 -14.43
N MET A 60 -20.28 -2.78 -13.63
CA MET A 60 -20.68 -1.46 -14.14
C MET A 60 -19.52 -0.52 -14.48
N ASP A 61 -18.31 -0.74 -13.95
CA ASP A 61 -17.16 0.13 -14.20
C ASP A 61 -16.32 -0.30 -15.42
N SER A 62 -16.18 -1.61 -15.67
CA SER A 62 -15.42 -2.10 -16.83
C SER A 62 -16.15 -1.80 -18.15
N ALA A 63 -17.47 -2.01 -18.22
CA ALA A 63 -18.23 -1.79 -19.45
C ALA A 63 -18.20 -0.33 -19.95
N ARG A 64 -18.16 0.65 -19.04
CA ARG A 64 -18.03 2.08 -19.41
C ARG A 64 -16.61 2.43 -19.85
N LEU A 65 -15.60 1.86 -19.20
CA LEU A 65 -14.20 2.01 -19.61
C LEU A 65 -13.96 1.36 -20.98
N ASP A 66 -14.49 0.16 -21.21
CA ASP A 66 -14.39 -0.56 -22.48
C ASP A 66 -15.12 0.19 -23.59
N ALA A 67 -16.32 0.74 -23.31
CA ALA A 67 -17.04 1.60 -24.25
C ALA A 67 -16.26 2.88 -24.57
N LEU A 68 -15.65 3.54 -23.57
CA LEU A 68 -14.82 4.73 -23.76
C LEU A 68 -13.58 4.43 -24.61
N VAL A 69 -12.86 3.34 -24.30
CA VAL A 69 -11.66 2.91 -25.04
C VAL A 69 -12.00 2.53 -26.47
N SER A 70 -13.11 1.80 -26.67
CA SER A 70 -13.59 1.43 -28.00
C SER A 70 -13.98 2.65 -28.84
N TRP A 71 -14.64 3.66 -28.23
CA TRP A 71 -14.99 4.91 -28.89
C TRP A 71 -13.76 5.74 -29.29
N ILE A 72 -12.74 5.81 -28.42
CA ILE A 72 -11.46 6.50 -28.69
C ILE A 72 -10.75 5.84 -29.88
N GLY A 73 -10.71 4.50 -29.92
CA GLY A 73 -10.13 3.75 -31.04
C GLY A 73 -10.86 3.98 -32.37
N GLN A 74 -12.19 4.14 -32.34
CA GLN A 74 -13.01 4.41 -33.52
C GLN A 74 -12.96 5.88 -33.99
N HIS A 75 -12.63 6.84 -33.11
CA HIS A 75 -12.62 8.27 -33.41
C HIS A 75 -11.27 8.95 -33.09
N PRO A 76 -10.18 8.61 -33.80
CA PRO A 76 -8.84 9.12 -33.50
C PRO A 76 -8.71 10.65 -33.59
N ILE A 77 -9.43 11.29 -34.52
CA ILE A 77 -9.45 12.76 -34.67
C ILE A 77 -10.11 13.43 -33.45
N ALA A 78 -11.20 12.85 -32.92
CA ALA A 78 -11.88 13.37 -31.74
C ALA A 78 -11.00 13.22 -30.49
N ALA A 79 -10.27 12.12 -30.37
CA ALA A 79 -9.28 11.92 -29.32
C ALA A 79 -8.18 12.99 -29.37
N GLY A 80 -7.62 13.29 -30.55
CA GLY A 80 -6.65 14.36 -30.75
C GLY A 80 -7.18 15.74 -30.34
N LEU A 81 -8.44 16.04 -30.66
CA LEU A 81 -9.10 17.29 -30.25
C LEU A 81 -9.24 17.40 -28.73
N VAL A 82 -9.62 16.31 -28.05
CA VAL A 82 -9.71 16.29 -26.58
C VAL A 82 -8.33 16.52 -25.95
N ILE A 83 -7.28 15.86 -26.45
CA ILE A 83 -5.89 16.06 -25.99
C ILE A 83 -5.47 17.52 -26.16
N PHE A 84 -5.79 18.11 -27.33
CA PHE A 84 -5.55 19.52 -27.61
C PHE A 84 -6.27 20.41 -26.60
N LEU A 85 -7.56 20.17 -26.33
CA LEU A 85 -8.37 21.00 -25.42
C LEU A 85 -7.88 20.90 -23.96
N ILE A 86 -7.46 19.71 -23.51
CA ILE A 86 -6.87 19.51 -22.17
C ILE A 86 -5.60 20.35 -22.04
N ALA A 87 -4.68 20.24 -23.00
CA ALA A 87 -3.41 20.97 -22.98
C ALA A 87 -3.61 22.49 -23.17
N PHE A 88 -4.57 22.89 -24.00
CA PHE A 88 -4.96 24.28 -24.22
C PHE A 88 -5.51 24.92 -22.95
N GLY A 89 -6.48 24.25 -22.30
CA GLY A 89 -7.08 24.73 -21.06
C GLY A 89 -6.06 24.85 -19.92
N ASP A 90 -5.11 23.93 -19.83
CA ASP A 90 -4.01 23.98 -18.86
C ASP A 90 -3.07 25.18 -19.05
N ALA A 91 -2.83 25.56 -20.30
CA ALA A 91 -1.95 26.69 -20.64
C ALA A 91 -2.66 28.06 -20.57
N LEU A 92 -3.99 28.07 -20.41
CA LEU A 92 -4.74 29.30 -20.22
C LEU A 92 -4.55 29.89 -18.82
N VAL A 93 -4.33 31.20 -18.77
CA VAL A 93 -4.23 31.95 -17.50
C VAL A 93 -5.54 31.78 -16.72
N ILE A 94 -5.43 31.53 -15.41
CA ILE A 94 -6.56 31.25 -14.48
C ILE A 94 -7.22 29.88 -14.70
N VAL A 95 -7.62 29.54 -15.93
CA VAL A 95 -8.28 28.27 -16.26
C VAL A 95 -7.37 27.07 -15.97
N GLY A 96 -6.08 27.21 -16.25
CA GLY A 96 -5.08 26.16 -16.00
C GLY A 96 -4.86 25.82 -14.53
N VAL A 97 -5.35 26.64 -13.59
CA VAL A 97 -5.35 26.30 -12.16
C VAL A 97 -6.44 25.27 -11.82
N ALA A 98 -7.54 25.26 -12.59
CA ALA A 98 -8.67 24.37 -12.36
C ALA A 98 -8.54 23.01 -13.06
N ILE A 99 -7.79 22.94 -14.15
CA ILE A 99 -7.67 21.71 -14.96
C ILE A 99 -6.50 20.86 -14.44
N PRO A 100 -6.74 19.63 -13.96
CA PRO A 100 -5.68 18.74 -13.52
C PRO A 100 -5.01 18.07 -14.72
N ALA A 101 -4.18 18.81 -15.46
CA ALA A 101 -3.61 18.32 -16.72
C ALA A 101 -2.63 17.14 -16.56
N VAL A 102 -1.92 17.07 -15.42
CA VAL A 102 -0.94 16.00 -15.15
C VAL A 102 -1.58 14.60 -15.17
N PRO A 103 -2.62 14.31 -14.36
CA PRO A 103 -3.26 13.00 -14.42
C PRO A 103 -3.97 12.74 -15.75
N LEU A 104 -4.52 13.77 -16.40
CA LEU A 104 -5.17 13.63 -17.71
C LEU A 104 -4.17 13.24 -18.81
N LEU A 105 -3.01 13.90 -18.88
CA LEU A 105 -1.97 13.56 -19.85
C LEU A 105 -1.30 12.24 -19.53
N PHE A 106 -1.19 11.85 -18.26
CA PHE A 106 -0.76 10.50 -17.89
C PHE A 106 -1.74 9.44 -18.42
N ALA A 107 -3.04 9.66 -18.29
CA ALA A 107 -4.07 8.76 -18.83
C ALA A 107 -4.01 8.68 -20.37
N VAL A 108 -3.87 9.83 -21.05
CA VAL A 108 -3.66 9.87 -22.51
C VAL A 108 -2.39 9.12 -22.90
N GLY A 109 -1.28 9.32 -22.18
CA GLY A 109 -0.04 8.58 -22.38
C GLY A 109 -0.27 7.08 -22.23
N THR A 110 -1.05 6.65 -21.24
CA THR A 110 -1.39 5.24 -21.04
C THR A 110 -2.12 4.65 -22.25
N LEU A 111 -3.09 5.37 -22.82
CA LEU A 111 -3.78 4.96 -24.04
C LEU A 111 -2.85 4.88 -25.26
N VAL A 112 -1.87 5.78 -25.36
CA VAL A 112 -0.81 5.71 -26.37
C VAL A 112 0.03 4.44 -26.19
N GLY A 113 0.41 4.11 -24.95
CA GLY A 113 1.18 2.90 -24.64
C GLY A 113 0.46 1.60 -24.96
N LEU A 114 -0.85 1.58 -24.73
CA LEU A 114 -1.76 0.48 -25.10
C LEU A 114 -1.98 0.37 -26.62
N GLY A 115 -1.53 1.33 -27.42
CA GLY A 115 -1.67 1.32 -28.88
C GLY A 115 -3.02 1.82 -29.39
N HIS A 116 -3.86 2.42 -28.54
CA HIS A 116 -5.14 3.00 -28.95
C HIS A 116 -4.99 4.37 -29.63
N VAL A 117 -3.90 5.08 -29.39
CA VAL A 117 -3.60 6.40 -29.98
C VAL A 117 -2.15 6.44 -30.44
N GLU A 118 -1.89 6.95 -31.63
CA GLU A 118 -0.52 7.12 -32.14
C GLU A 118 0.24 8.16 -31.31
N GLY A 119 1.45 7.81 -30.84
CA GLY A 119 2.21 8.65 -29.92
C GLY A 119 2.69 9.98 -30.52
N ALA A 120 3.11 9.98 -31.78
CA ALA A 120 3.50 11.20 -32.49
C ALA A 120 2.32 12.17 -32.63
N TYR A 121 1.13 11.63 -32.92
CA TYR A 121 -0.11 12.40 -33.02
C TYR A 121 -0.52 13.00 -31.68
N ALA A 122 -0.56 12.21 -30.60
CA ALA A 122 -0.86 12.70 -29.26
C ALA A 122 0.11 13.79 -28.79
N LEU A 123 1.41 13.60 -29.05
CA LEU A 123 2.45 14.59 -28.73
C LEU A 123 2.26 15.89 -29.51
N ALA A 124 1.94 15.80 -30.81
CA ALA A 124 1.68 16.96 -31.65
C ALA A 124 0.43 17.73 -31.17
N CYS A 125 -0.68 17.05 -30.91
CA CYS A 125 -1.92 17.66 -30.42
C CYS A 125 -1.72 18.34 -29.06
N ALA A 126 -1.07 17.67 -28.11
CA ALA A 126 -0.78 18.25 -26.79
C ALA A 126 0.14 19.48 -26.91
N SER A 127 1.19 19.39 -27.73
CA SER A 127 2.14 20.49 -27.93
C SER A 127 1.48 21.70 -28.58
N LEU A 128 0.64 21.48 -29.60
CA LEU A 128 -0.11 22.54 -30.28
C LEU A 128 -1.15 23.18 -29.36
N GLY A 129 -1.88 22.38 -28.57
CA GLY A 129 -2.85 22.88 -27.59
C GLY A 129 -2.18 23.76 -26.55
N ALA A 130 -1.10 23.28 -25.95
CA ALA A 130 -0.37 24.02 -24.93
C ALA A 130 0.28 25.29 -25.50
N PHE A 131 0.82 25.24 -26.71
CA PHE A 131 1.37 26.41 -27.41
C PHE A 131 0.30 27.46 -27.74
N ALA A 132 -0.87 27.03 -28.22
CA ALA A 132 -1.98 27.93 -28.50
C ALA A 132 -2.50 28.60 -27.22
N GLY A 133 -2.65 27.84 -26.13
CA GLY A 133 -3.07 28.38 -24.83
C GLY A 133 -2.05 29.37 -24.26
N ASP A 134 -0.75 29.05 -24.33
CA ASP A 134 0.33 29.97 -23.98
C ASP A 134 0.25 31.27 -24.80
N GLY A 135 -0.01 31.16 -26.10
CA GLY A 135 -0.16 32.30 -27.00
C GLY A 135 -1.31 33.22 -26.60
N VAL A 136 -2.48 32.64 -26.27
CA VAL A 136 -3.64 33.39 -25.76
C VAL A 136 -3.30 34.07 -24.44
N SER A 137 -2.71 33.35 -23.48
CA SER A 137 -2.30 33.87 -22.18
C SER A 137 -1.29 35.02 -22.30
N TYR A 138 -0.31 34.89 -23.19
CA TYR A 138 0.65 35.94 -23.51
C TYR A 138 -0.03 37.18 -24.12
N TRP A 139 -0.96 36.98 -25.06
CA TRP A 139 -1.72 38.08 -25.66
C TRP A 139 -2.57 38.82 -24.63
N VAL A 140 -3.26 38.08 -23.76
CA VAL A 140 -4.04 38.66 -22.64
C VAL A 140 -3.14 39.48 -21.72
N GLY A 141 -1.96 38.94 -21.36
CA GLY A 141 -0.98 39.66 -20.55
C GLY A 141 -0.46 40.94 -21.21
N ARG A 142 -0.23 40.91 -22.53
CA ARG A 142 0.25 42.07 -23.29
C ARG A 142 -0.82 43.15 -23.48
N ARG A 143 -2.08 42.77 -23.70
CA ARG A 143 -3.19 43.70 -23.94
C ARG A 143 -3.77 44.28 -22.66
N TYR A 144 -3.94 43.46 -21.63
CA TYR A 144 -4.63 43.81 -20.38
C TYR A 144 -3.70 43.91 -19.17
N GLY A 145 -2.39 43.97 -19.38
CA GLY A 145 -1.40 43.87 -18.31
C GLY A 145 -1.56 44.85 -17.15
N HIS A 146 -1.94 46.11 -17.44
CA HIS A 146 -2.20 47.10 -16.38
C HIS A 146 -3.40 46.71 -15.49
N GLN A 147 -4.44 46.12 -16.08
CA GLN A 147 -5.65 45.69 -15.36
C GLN A 147 -5.43 44.37 -14.61
N LEU A 148 -4.62 43.44 -15.17
CA LEU A 148 -4.29 42.17 -14.53
C LEU A 148 -3.49 42.37 -13.23
N ARG A 149 -2.61 43.37 -13.15
CA ARG A 149 -1.87 43.70 -11.91
C ARG A 149 -2.78 44.04 -10.73
N GLN A 150 -3.96 44.58 -11.02
CA GLN A 150 -4.93 45.05 -10.02
C GLN A 150 -6.01 44.01 -9.71
N ARG A 151 -5.92 42.80 -10.28
CA ARG A 151 -6.86 41.71 -10.03
C ARG A 151 -6.17 40.49 -9.42
N TRP A 152 -6.97 39.66 -8.77
CA TRP A 152 -6.53 38.35 -8.30
C TRP A 152 -6.08 37.50 -9.51
N PRO A 153 -4.96 36.74 -9.43
CA PRO A 153 -4.13 36.45 -8.26
C PRO A 153 -2.92 37.38 -8.03
N PHE A 154 -2.62 38.30 -8.95
CA PHE A 154 -1.43 39.16 -8.87
C PHE A 154 -1.47 40.20 -7.74
N THR A 155 -2.65 40.55 -7.25
CA THR A 155 -2.81 41.40 -6.05
C THR A 155 -2.43 40.70 -4.75
N ARG A 156 -2.60 39.37 -4.66
CA ARG A 156 -2.22 38.59 -3.48
C ARG A 156 -0.76 38.14 -3.50
N HIS A 157 -0.19 37.96 -4.68
CA HIS A 157 1.18 37.49 -4.87
C HIS A 157 1.98 38.40 -5.81
N PRO A 158 2.25 39.66 -5.39
CA PRO A 158 3.05 40.58 -6.19
C PRO A 158 4.48 40.07 -6.42
N GLU A 159 5.01 39.22 -5.52
CA GLU A 159 6.34 38.63 -5.67
C GLU A 159 6.51 37.78 -6.93
N TRP A 160 5.44 37.28 -7.55
CA TRP A 160 5.52 36.52 -8.79
C TRP A 160 5.91 37.39 -9.98
N LEU A 161 5.46 38.66 -10.01
CA LEU A 161 5.82 39.63 -11.03
C LEU A 161 7.30 40.03 -10.89
N GLU A 162 7.74 40.35 -9.67
CA GLU A 162 9.13 40.73 -9.38
C GLU A 162 10.12 39.60 -9.67
N ARG A 163 9.80 38.37 -9.24
CA ARG A 163 10.63 37.18 -9.56
C ARG A 163 10.61 36.86 -11.04
N GLY A 164 9.47 37.02 -11.71
CA GLY A 164 9.34 36.89 -13.15
C GLY A 164 10.32 37.84 -13.84
N GLU A 165 10.27 39.13 -13.51
CA GLU A 165 11.14 40.15 -14.09
C GLU A 165 12.63 39.86 -13.86
N LEU A 166 13.04 39.52 -12.64
CA LEU A 166 14.42 39.13 -12.32
C LEU A 166 14.88 37.90 -13.11
N THR A 167 14.00 36.90 -13.27
CA THR A 167 14.34 35.65 -13.96
C THR A 167 14.40 35.84 -15.47
N PHE A 168 13.48 36.62 -16.05
CA PHE A 168 13.52 37.01 -17.47
C PHE A 168 14.76 37.84 -17.79
N ARG A 169 15.15 38.78 -16.93
CA ARG A 169 16.38 39.57 -17.09
C ARG A 169 17.64 38.71 -17.04
N ARG A 170 17.71 37.70 -16.16
CA ARG A 170 18.90 36.85 -15.98
C ARG A 170 19.02 35.71 -17.00
N HIS A 171 17.90 35.06 -17.35
CA HIS A 171 17.92 33.80 -18.11
C HIS A 171 17.16 33.88 -19.46
N GLY A 172 16.51 35.01 -19.78
CA GLY A 172 15.86 35.25 -21.07
C GLY A 172 14.92 34.12 -21.48
N MET A 173 15.10 33.56 -22.68
CA MET A 173 14.27 32.46 -23.22
C MET A 173 14.30 31.18 -22.37
N LYS A 174 15.41 30.88 -21.67
CA LYS A 174 15.53 29.68 -20.83
C LYS A 174 14.56 29.69 -19.66
N SER A 175 14.18 30.89 -19.19
CA SER A 175 13.24 31.04 -18.08
C SER A 175 11.83 30.56 -18.42
N ILE A 176 11.38 30.70 -19.68
CA ILE A 176 10.06 30.24 -20.12
C ILE A 176 9.95 28.72 -20.01
N VAL A 177 11.01 28.01 -20.45
CA VAL A 177 11.08 26.55 -20.38
C VAL A 177 11.11 26.07 -18.92
N MET A 178 11.96 26.68 -18.08
CA MET A 178 12.10 26.28 -16.67
C MET A 178 10.85 26.56 -15.84
N ALA A 179 10.22 27.71 -16.06
CA ALA A 179 9.06 28.12 -15.27
C ALA A 179 7.82 27.23 -15.53
N ARG A 180 7.81 26.48 -16.64
CA ARG A 180 6.77 25.49 -16.96
C ARG A 180 6.76 24.28 -16.03
N TYR A 181 7.83 24.04 -15.27
CA TYR A 181 7.92 22.97 -14.27
C TYR A 181 7.63 23.46 -12.84
N ILE A 182 7.29 24.74 -12.66
CA ILE A 182 7.00 25.35 -11.36
C ILE A 182 5.48 25.41 -11.18
N GLY A 183 4.92 24.36 -10.55
CA GLY A 183 3.49 24.02 -10.56
C GLY A 183 2.51 25.20 -10.37
N ALA A 184 2.57 25.92 -9.26
CA ALA A 184 1.58 26.96 -8.95
C ALA A 184 1.66 28.22 -9.84
N ILE A 185 2.82 28.46 -10.49
CA ILE A 185 3.08 29.70 -11.23
C ILE A 185 2.97 29.47 -12.74
N ARG A 186 3.08 28.22 -13.22
CA ARG A 186 3.12 27.85 -14.65
C ARG A 186 2.07 28.55 -15.53
N PRO A 187 0.75 28.51 -15.23
CA PRO A 187 -0.27 29.10 -16.10
C PRO A 187 -0.14 30.64 -16.23
N PHE A 188 0.58 31.28 -15.31
CA PHE A 188 0.76 32.73 -15.28
C PHE A 188 2.01 33.19 -16.02
N VAL A 189 2.97 32.31 -16.30
CA VAL A 189 4.26 32.67 -16.94
C VAL A 189 4.07 33.34 -18.32
N PRO A 190 3.24 32.80 -19.24
CA PRO A 190 2.95 33.47 -20.51
C PRO A 190 2.39 34.88 -20.34
N ALA A 191 1.44 35.04 -19.41
CA ALA A 191 0.80 36.32 -19.15
C ALA A 191 1.80 37.34 -18.58
N ILE A 192 2.65 36.93 -17.63
CA ILE A 192 3.72 37.78 -17.07
C ILE A 192 4.70 38.20 -18.18
N ALA A 193 5.09 37.29 -19.07
CA ALA A 193 5.98 37.62 -20.21
C ALA A 193 5.35 38.68 -21.14
N GLY A 194 4.04 38.58 -21.40
CA GLY A 194 3.28 39.58 -22.14
C GLY A 194 3.21 40.93 -21.43
N MET A 195 2.98 40.92 -20.11
CA MET A 195 2.92 42.12 -19.27
C MET A 195 4.25 42.88 -19.18
N LEU A 196 5.37 42.17 -19.30
CA LEU A 196 6.72 42.73 -19.34
C LEU A 196 7.14 43.17 -20.74
N GLY A 197 6.27 43.03 -21.74
CA GLY A 197 6.51 43.52 -23.10
C GLY A 197 7.57 42.73 -23.87
N MET A 198 7.77 41.44 -23.54
CA MET A 198 8.70 40.58 -24.28
C MET A 198 8.35 40.56 -25.78
N ARG A 199 9.34 40.54 -26.68
CA ARG A 199 9.06 40.57 -28.13
C ARG A 199 8.54 39.21 -28.59
N LEU A 200 7.50 39.19 -29.44
CA LEU A 200 6.88 37.95 -29.93
C LEU A 200 7.89 37.01 -30.61
N ARG A 201 8.87 37.56 -31.34
CA ARG A 201 9.96 36.81 -32.00
C ARG A 201 10.85 36.04 -31.02
N GLN A 202 10.94 36.49 -29.77
CA GLN A 202 11.70 35.81 -28.71
C GLN A 202 10.81 34.81 -27.95
N TYR A 203 9.52 35.13 -27.79
CA TYR A 203 8.58 34.32 -27.04
C TYR A 203 8.16 33.05 -27.78
N VAL A 204 7.75 33.17 -29.05
CA VAL A 204 7.22 32.05 -29.86
C VAL A 204 8.15 30.83 -29.90
N PRO A 205 9.44 30.95 -30.29
CA PRO A 205 10.32 29.78 -30.35
C PRO A 205 10.56 29.17 -28.96
N ALA A 206 10.66 30.00 -27.91
CA ALA A 206 10.81 29.50 -26.54
C ALA A 206 9.56 28.77 -26.04
N SER A 207 8.37 29.29 -26.34
CA SER A 207 7.09 28.68 -25.98
C SER A 207 6.84 27.37 -26.71
N LEU A 208 7.23 27.29 -27.99
CA LEU A 208 7.07 26.06 -28.78
C LEU A 208 7.95 24.93 -28.23
N VAL A 209 9.23 25.21 -27.95
CA VAL A 209 10.15 24.25 -27.32
C VAL A 209 9.65 23.86 -25.92
N ALA A 210 9.17 24.83 -25.13
CA ALA A 210 8.63 24.57 -23.80
C ALA A 210 7.38 23.66 -23.87
N ALA A 211 6.45 23.92 -24.80
CA ALA A 211 5.24 23.13 -25.00
C ALA A 211 5.55 21.71 -25.45
N ALA A 212 6.50 21.52 -26.37
CA ALA A 212 6.94 20.20 -26.84
C ALA A 212 7.61 19.38 -25.72
N LEU A 213 8.57 19.98 -25.01
CA LEU A 213 9.26 19.31 -23.89
C LEU A 213 8.29 18.95 -22.78
N TRP A 214 7.36 19.85 -22.45
CA TRP A 214 6.35 19.60 -21.44
C TRP A 214 5.41 18.46 -21.82
N SER A 215 4.89 18.47 -23.06
CA SER A 215 4.00 17.42 -23.56
C SER A 215 4.69 16.06 -23.53
N ALA A 216 5.95 16.00 -23.99
CA ALA A 216 6.75 14.78 -23.92
C ALA A 216 6.97 14.31 -22.47
N THR A 217 7.31 15.23 -21.56
CA THR A 217 7.58 14.90 -20.14
C THR A 217 6.35 14.34 -19.43
N PHE A 218 5.15 14.83 -19.72
CA PHE A 218 3.92 14.37 -19.04
C PHE A 218 3.23 13.21 -19.75
N LEU A 219 3.41 13.03 -21.07
CA LEU A 219 2.94 11.85 -21.79
C LEU A 219 3.85 10.63 -21.55
N ALA A 220 5.17 10.81 -21.45
CA ALA A 220 6.13 9.70 -21.41
C ALA A 220 5.92 8.72 -20.25
N PRO A 221 5.67 9.13 -18.99
CA PRO A 221 5.41 8.19 -17.90
C PRO A 221 4.17 7.34 -18.13
N GLY A 222 3.09 7.95 -18.68
CA GLY A 222 1.88 7.24 -19.05
C GLY A 222 2.11 6.30 -20.23
N TRP A 223 2.85 6.73 -21.24
CA TRP A 223 3.21 5.90 -22.40
C TRP A 223 4.00 4.66 -21.98
N LEU A 224 5.05 4.84 -21.19
CA LEU A 224 5.82 3.73 -20.63
C LEU A 224 4.93 2.81 -19.77
N PHE A 225 4.05 3.40 -18.94
CA PHE A 225 3.11 2.64 -18.14
C PHE A 225 2.16 1.79 -19.00
N GLY A 226 1.50 2.37 -20.00
CA GLY A 226 0.62 1.65 -20.93
C GLY A 226 1.34 0.56 -21.71
N ALA A 227 2.58 0.82 -22.16
CA ALA A 227 3.41 -0.20 -22.82
C ALA A 227 3.78 -1.35 -21.87
N SER A 228 3.94 -1.06 -20.57
CA SER A 228 4.18 -2.07 -19.53
C SER A 228 2.92 -2.78 -19.06
N LEU A 229 1.71 -2.25 -19.31
CA LEU A 229 0.46 -2.86 -18.88
C LEU A 229 0.19 -4.20 -19.57
N GLU A 230 0.66 -4.42 -20.80
CA GLU A 230 0.59 -5.74 -21.45
C GLU A 230 1.53 -6.77 -20.79
N LEU A 231 2.68 -6.33 -20.25
CA LEU A 231 3.57 -7.16 -19.44
C LEU A 231 2.91 -7.51 -18.09
N VAL A 232 2.22 -6.52 -17.51
CA VAL A 232 1.46 -6.66 -16.27
C VAL A 232 0.21 -7.53 -16.45
N SER A 233 -0.49 -7.47 -17.59
CA SER A 233 -1.68 -8.31 -17.83
C SER A 233 -1.30 -9.77 -18.12
N ALA A 234 -0.13 -10.02 -18.72
CA ALA A 234 0.37 -11.38 -18.97
C ALA A 234 0.88 -12.08 -17.69
N VAL A 235 1.44 -11.33 -16.73
CA VAL A 235 2.21 -11.91 -15.59
C VAL A 235 1.79 -11.37 -14.21
N ALA A 236 1.20 -10.18 -14.11
CA ALA A 236 1.42 -9.34 -12.93
C ALA A 236 0.28 -8.37 -12.54
N GLY A 237 -0.99 -8.64 -12.85
CA GLY A 237 -2.11 -7.85 -12.31
C GLY A 237 -2.01 -7.62 -10.80
N PRO A 238 -1.82 -8.69 -9.99
CA PRO A 238 -1.56 -8.56 -8.55
C PRO A 238 -0.27 -7.81 -8.20
N LEU A 239 0.84 -8.03 -8.92
CA LEU A 239 2.13 -7.36 -8.64
C LEU A 239 2.04 -5.85 -8.88
N ALA A 240 1.40 -5.41 -9.96
CA ALA A 240 1.20 -3.99 -10.23
C ALA A 240 0.33 -3.33 -9.16
N ILE A 241 -0.71 -4.01 -8.70
CA ILE A 241 -1.52 -3.54 -7.57
C ILE A 241 -0.65 -3.44 -6.31
N VAL A 242 0.17 -4.45 -5.98
CA VAL A 242 1.09 -4.41 -4.83
C VAL A 242 2.05 -3.22 -4.94
N LEU A 243 2.72 -3.03 -6.08
CA LEU A 243 3.63 -1.91 -6.29
C LEU A 243 2.93 -0.56 -6.15
N THR A 244 1.71 -0.44 -6.69
CA THR A 244 0.92 0.79 -6.60
C THR A 244 0.49 1.05 -5.16
N VAL A 245 0.04 0.03 -4.42
CA VAL A 245 -0.31 0.13 -3.00
C VAL A 245 0.90 0.51 -2.16
N VAL A 246 2.07 -0.10 -2.40
CA VAL A 246 3.31 0.25 -1.71
C VAL A 246 3.72 1.69 -2.00
N LEU A 247 3.63 2.15 -3.25
CA LEU A 247 3.93 3.53 -3.63
C LEU A 247 2.95 4.52 -2.97
N MET A 248 1.66 4.21 -2.98
CA MET A 248 0.62 4.99 -2.32
C MET A 248 0.85 5.03 -0.80
N LEU A 249 1.25 3.92 -0.19
CA LEU A 249 1.60 3.85 1.22
C LEU A 249 2.81 4.72 1.54
N VAL A 250 3.89 4.64 0.76
CA VAL A 250 5.10 5.46 0.93
C VAL A 250 4.76 6.95 0.79
N ALA A 251 4.02 7.33 -0.26
CA ALA A 251 3.59 8.70 -0.48
C ALA A 251 2.65 9.20 0.62
N GLY A 252 1.71 8.36 1.05
CA GLY A 252 0.76 8.64 2.13
C GLY A 252 1.45 8.84 3.48
N ILE A 253 2.40 7.99 3.85
CA ILE A 253 3.20 8.12 5.08
C ILE A 253 4.05 9.39 5.01
N TRP A 254 4.74 9.62 3.89
CA TRP A 254 5.55 10.83 3.70
C TRP A 254 4.70 12.09 3.85
N ALA A 255 3.56 12.15 3.16
CA ALA A 255 2.62 13.26 3.23
C ALA A 255 2.09 13.43 4.66
N LEU A 256 1.61 12.35 5.30
CA LEU A 256 1.08 12.38 6.65
C LEU A 256 2.11 12.95 7.63
N VAL A 257 3.34 12.45 7.63
CA VAL A 257 4.38 12.91 8.56
C VAL A 257 4.77 14.36 8.28
N VAL A 258 4.95 14.75 7.02
CA VAL A 258 5.34 16.12 6.63
C VAL A 258 4.23 17.13 6.92
N TYR A 259 2.99 16.83 6.56
CA TYR A 259 1.84 17.70 6.81
C TYR A 259 1.50 17.76 8.29
N ALA A 260 1.52 16.64 9.02
CA ALA A 260 1.35 16.63 10.46
C ALA A 260 2.44 17.49 11.12
N TRP A 261 3.71 17.30 10.76
CA TRP A 261 4.80 18.13 11.32
C TRP A 261 4.59 19.62 11.05
N ARG A 262 4.19 20.00 9.83
CA ARG A 262 3.94 21.41 9.47
C ARG A 262 2.71 21.98 10.19
N TRP A 263 1.63 21.20 10.29
CA TRP A 263 0.41 21.60 10.97
C TRP A 263 0.63 21.75 12.46
N LEU A 264 1.22 20.73 13.11
CA LEU A 264 1.56 20.77 14.52
C LEU A 264 2.56 21.90 14.79
N GLY A 265 3.59 22.08 13.97
CA GLY A 265 4.55 23.19 14.14
C GLY A 265 3.91 24.57 14.06
N GLY A 266 2.93 24.77 13.17
CA GLY A 266 2.21 26.04 13.03
C GLY A 266 1.16 26.29 14.12
N HIS A 267 0.59 25.23 14.71
CA HIS A 267 -0.49 25.34 15.71
C HIS A 267 -0.05 25.04 17.15
N ALA A 268 1.13 24.47 17.38
CA ALA A 268 1.55 24.01 18.71
C ALA A 268 1.59 25.14 19.73
N THR A 269 2.01 26.35 19.35
CA THR A 269 2.01 27.53 20.23
C THR A 269 0.59 27.93 20.59
N GLY A 270 -0.32 28.04 19.61
CA GLY A 270 -1.72 28.38 19.87
C GLY A 270 -2.49 27.29 20.63
N LEU A 271 -2.19 26.02 20.40
CA LEU A 271 -2.76 24.90 21.17
C LEU A 271 -2.25 24.90 22.61
N LEU A 272 -0.96 25.19 22.81
CA LEU A 272 -0.35 25.34 24.12
C LEU A 272 -0.97 26.49 24.91
N GLU A 273 -1.14 27.65 24.28
CA GLU A 273 -1.83 28.80 24.89
C GLU A 273 -3.27 28.47 25.29
N ARG A 274 -4.03 27.79 24.43
CA ARG A 274 -5.40 27.36 24.74
C ARG A 274 -5.44 26.31 25.85
N ALA A 275 -4.53 25.35 25.83
CA ALA A 275 -4.45 24.29 26.84
C ALA A 275 -4.07 24.88 28.21
N LEU A 276 -3.12 25.82 28.25
CA LEU A 276 -2.77 26.55 29.46
C LEU A 276 -3.95 27.41 29.93
N ALA A 277 -4.60 28.17 29.04
CA ALA A 277 -5.77 28.99 29.38
C ALA A 277 -6.94 28.15 29.91
N TRP A 278 -7.17 26.95 29.35
CA TRP A 278 -8.15 26.00 29.86
C TRP A 278 -7.74 25.42 31.22
N SER A 279 -6.45 25.07 31.41
CA SER A 279 -5.94 24.56 32.67
C SER A 279 -6.02 25.59 33.80
N HIS A 280 -5.70 26.86 33.52
CA HIS A 280 -5.84 27.95 34.48
C HIS A 280 -7.29 28.22 34.89
N ARG A 281 -8.28 27.83 34.06
CA ARG A 281 -9.71 27.89 34.41
C ARG A 281 -10.16 26.74 35.31
N HIS A 282 -9.37 25.66 35.43
CA HIS A 282 -9.68 24.51 36.28
C HIS A 282 -8.83 24.51 37.57
N PRO A 283 -9.44 24.62 38.76
CA PRO A 283 -8.73 24.91 40.02
C PRO A 283 -7.76 23.81 40.50
N VAL A 284 -7.92 22.56 40.03
CA VAL A 284 -7.05 21.43 40.42
C VAL A 284 -5.93 21.18 39.39
N LEU A 285 -6.22 21.38 38.10
CA LEU A 285 -5.27 21.11 36.99
C LEU A 285 -4.25 22.25 36.82
N GLY A 286 -4.66 23.51 37.05
CA GLY A 286 -3.79 24.69 36.92
C GLY A 286 -2.49 24.59 37.73
N ARG A 287 -2.57 24.07 38.97
CA ARG A 287 -1.43 23.90 39.89
C ARG A 287 -0.36 22.93 39.39
N TYR A 288 -0.77 21.88 38.66
CA TYR A 288 0.17 20.90 38.12
C TYR A 288 0.71 21.30 36.75
N THR A 289 -0.04 22.06 35.95
CA THR A 289 0.41 22.49 34.63
C THR A 289 1.51 23.54 34.66
N GLU A 290 1.49 24.50 35.59
CA GLU A 290 2.57 25.50 35.74
C GLU A 290 3.90 24.86 36.17
N ALA A 291 3.85 23.83 37.02
CA ALA A 291 5.04 23.09 37.45
C ALA A 291 5.63 22.21 36.34
N LEU A 292 4.85 21.89 35.30
CA LEU A 292 5.21 20.90 34.28
C LEU A 292 5.53 21.52 32.91
N ILE A 293 5.02 22.72 32.62
CA ILE A 293 5.08 23.39 31.32
C ILE A 293 5.45 24.86 31.53
N ASP A 294 6.73 25.19 31.36
CA ASP A 294 7.21 26.57 31.36
C ASP A 294 7.03 27.18 29.94
N PRO A 295 6.13 28.17 29.75
CA PRO A 295 5.85 28.76 28.44
C PRO A 295 7.06 29.51 27.85
N THR A 296 8.07 29.84 28.66
CA THR A 296 9.27 30.54 28.19
C THR A 296 10.30 29.62 27.53
N ARG A 297 10.17 28.28 27.67
CA ARG A 297 11.08 27.32 27.06
C ARG A 297 10.56 26.83 25.70
N PRO A 298 11.38 26.87 24.62
CA PRO A 298 11.00 26.37 23.30
C PRO A 298 10.73 24.85 23.25
N GLU A 299 11.09 24.11 24.31
CA GLU A 299 10.84 22.67 24.42
C GLU A 299 9.40 22.32 24.86
N SER A 300 8.65 23.27 25.45
CA SER A 300 7.28 23.07 25.96
C SER A 300 6.28 22.66 24.87
N ALA A 301 6.35 23.31 23.70
CA ALA A 301 5.55 22.95 22.52
C ALA A 301 5.78 21.48 22.11
N SER A 302 7.02 20.99 22.18
CA SER A 302 7.34 19.61 21.83
C SER A 302 6.84 18.58 22.84
N LEU A 303 6.77 18.95 24.13
CA LEU A 303 6.20 18.12 25.18
C LEU A 303 4.68 18.00 25.03
N LEU A 304 3.99 19.08 24.65
CA LEU A 304 2.56 19.04 24.36
C LEU A 304 2.25 18.13 23.17
N VAL A 305 3.06 18.18 22.11
CA VAL A 305 2.93 17.26 20.97
C VAL A 305 3.08 15.79 21.40
N LEU A 306 4.08 15.47 22.22
CA LEU A 306 4.24 14.10 22.74
C LEU A 306 3.07 13.69 23.65
N GLY A 307 2.53 14.61 24.45
CA GLY A 307 1.33 14.38 25.25
C GLY A 307 0.09 14.06 24.40
N LEU A 308 -0.13 14.82 23.32
CA LEU A 308 -1.20 14.55 22.35
C LEU A 308 -1.02 13.18 21.68
N VAL A 309 0.22 12.80 21.35
CA VAL A 309 0.52 11.45 20.82
C VAL A 309 0.15 10.37 21.83
N ILE A 310 0.46 10.53 23.13
CA ILE A 310 0.06 9.56 24.16
C ILE A 310 -1.46 9.40 24.20
N VAL A 311 -2.21 10.51 24.23
CA VAL A 311 -3.68 10.48 24.29
C VAL A 311 -4.25 9.81 23.04
N PHE A 312 -3.80 10.21 21.86
CA PHE A 312 -4.31 9.67 20.60
C PHE A 312 -3.92 8.21 20.39
N ALA A 313 -2.65 7.84 20.64
CA ALA A 313 -2.18 6.46 20.51
C ALA A 313 -2.82 5.54 21.56
N GLY A 314 -3.03 6.03 22.78
CA GLY A 314 -3.75 5.30 23.83
C GLY A 314 -5.21 5.06 23.45
N TRP A 315 -5.92 6.11 23.01
CA TRP A 315 -7.29 5.97 22.51
C TRP A 315 -7.37 4.99 21.34
N ALA A 316 -6.50 5.13 20.33
CA ALA A 316 -6.43 4.23 19.19
C ALA A 316 -6.17 2.77 19.61
N PHE A 317 -5.22 2.54 20.53
CA PHE A 317 -4.93 1.21 21.07
C PHE A 317 -6.17 0.56 21.72
N PHE A 318 -6.87 1.28 22.59
CA PHE A 318 -8.08 0.77 23.23
C PHE A 318 -9.23 0.56 22.25
N THR A 319 -9.36 1.39 21.20
CA THR A 319 -10.36 1.16 20.14
C THR A 319 -10.07 -0.10 19.33
N VAL A 320 -8.81 -0.35 18.99
CA VAL A 320 -8.40 -1.59 18.29
C VAL A 320 -8.65 -2.80 19.19
N LEU A 321 -8.23 -2.74 20.45
CA LEU A 321 -8.47 -3.81 21.43
C LEU A 321 -9.98 -4.10 21.59
N GLY A 322 -10.82 -3.06 21.63
CA GLY A 322 -12.27 -3.19 21.69
C GLY A 322 -12.88 -3.81 20.43
N SER A 323 -12.37 -3.49 19.24
CA SER A 323 -12.87 -4.04 17.96
C SER A 323 -12.63 -5.54 17.79
N VAL A 324 -11.68 -6.11 18.54
CA VAL A 324 -11.30 -7.53 18.53
C VAL A 324 -11.97 -8.27 19.70
N GLY A 325 -12.95 -7.65 20.35
CA GLY A 325 -13.64 -8.25 21.51
C GLY A 325 -12.72 -8.51 22.70
N GLY A 326 -11.65 -7.71 22.86
CA GLY A 326 -10.62 -7.98 23.88
C GLY A 326 -9.70 -9.15 23.54
N GLY A 327 -9.55 -9.50 22.25
CA GLY A 327 -8.63 -10.55 21.79
C GLY A 327 -9.29 -11.90 21.53
N SER A 328 -10.61 -12.01 21.58
CA SER A 328 -11.31 -13.30 21.43
C SER A 328 -11.57 -13.71 19.98
N ALA A 329 -11.64 -12.75 19.04
CA ALA A 329 -11.95 -13.03 17.64
C ALA A 329 -11.42 -11.91 16.71
N PRO A 330 -10.99 -12.24 15.48
CA PRO A 330 -10.56 -11.24 14.51
C PRO A 330 -11.73 -10.33 14.14
N SER A 331 -11.43 -9.05 13.90
CA SER A 331 -12.44 -8.09 13.47
C SER A 331 -12.86 -8.36 12.01
N ALA A 332 -14.02 -7.83 11.61
CA ALA A 332 -14.45 -7.89 10.21
C ALA A 332 -13.43 -7.23 9.26
N LEU A 333 -12.76 -6.16 9.71
CA LEU A 333 -11.70 -5.50 8.96
C LEU A 333 -10.45 -6.38 8.82
N ASP A 334 -10.11 -7.16 9.86
CA ASP A 334 -9.00 -8.11 9.82
C ASP A 334 -9.22 -9.16 8.73
N LEU A 335 -10.42 -9.74 8.68
CA LEU A 335 -10.78 -10.72 7.65
C LEU A 335 -10.77 -10.08 6.26
N MET A 336 -11.35 -8.90 6.08
CA MET A 336 -11.39 -8.20 4.79
C MET A 336 -9.98 -7.91 4.27
N VAL A 337 -9.10 -7.38 5.12
CA VAL A 337 -7.72 -7.07 4.74
C VAL A 337 -6.93 -8.36 4.48
N HIS A 338 -7.11 -9.41 5.30
CA HIS A 338 -6.44 -10.68 5.08
C HIS A 338 -6.78 -11.29 3.71
N HIS A 339 -8.07 -11.35 3.35
CA HIS A 339 -8.49 -11.86 2.05
C HIS A 339 -7.99 -10.99 0.89
N ALA A 340 -8.02 -9.66 1.05
CA ALA A 340 -7.48 -8.74 0.06
C ALA A 340 -5.97 -8.94 -0.14
N MET A 341 -5.20 -9.05 0.95
CA MET A 341 -3.75 -9.29 0.89
C MET A 341 -3.42 -10.64 0.26
N PHE A 342 -4.18 -11.69 0.58
CA PHE A 342 -3.98 -13.02 0.00
C PHE A 342 -4.20 -13.02 -1.52
N GLY A 343 -5.22 -12.30 -2.01
CA GLY A 343 -5.45 -12.12 -3.45
C GLY A 343 -4.34 -11.35 -4.18
N LEU A 344 -3.50 -10.62 -3.44
CA LEU A 344 -2.37 -9.86 -3.98
C LEU A 344 -1.05 -10.66 -4.00
N ARG A 345 -1.03 -11.90 -3.49
CA ARG A 345 0.18 -12.72 -3.44
C ARG A 345 0.71 -13.06 -4.84
N ASN A 346 2.02 -12.93 -5.01
CA ASN A 346 2.72 -13.18 -6.27
C ASN A 346 4.17 -13.58 -5.98
N PRO A 347 4.71 -14.67 -6.57
CA PRO A 347 6.10 -15.11 -6.41
C PRO A 347 7.13 -14.00 -6.57
N LEU A 348 6.88 -13.05 -7.47
CA LEU A 348 7.71 -11.87 -7.61
C LEU A 348 7.61 -11.02 -6.33
N ALA A 349 6.45 -10.54 -5.91
CA ALA A 349 6.33 -9.71 -4.70
C ALA A 349 6.63 -10.44 -3.37
N ASP A 350 6.45 -11.76 -3.30
CA ASP A 350 6.63 -12.56 -2.09
C ASP A 350 8.05 -12.49 -1.53
N THR A 351 9.09 -12.65 -2.36
CA THR A 351 10.49 -12.61 -1.91
C THR A 351 10.91 -11.26 -1.29
N PRO A 352 10.68 -10.09 -1.91
CA PRO A 352 11.03 -8.81 -1.31
C PRO A 352 10.12 -8.48 -0.13
N MET A 353 8.85 -8.92 -0.12
CA MET A 353 8.00 -8.75 1.06
C MET A 353 8.51 -9.61 2.23
N ALA A 354 8.93 -10.85 1.98
CA ALA A 354 9.60 -11.68 2.98
C ALA A 354 10.88 -11.03 3.50
N PHE A 355 11.71 -10.45 2.62
CA PHE A 355 12.89 -9.69 3.01
C PHE A 355 12.52 -8.48 3.90
N LEU A 356 11.57 -7.65 3.48
CA LEU A 356 11.10 -6.50 4.25
C LEU A 356 10.52 -6.90 5.61
N ALA A 357 9.86 -8.06 5.69
CA ALA A 357 9.32 -8.60 6.92
C ALA A 357 10.41 -8.89 7.97
N THR A 358 11.64 -9.22 7.53
CA THR A 358 12.79 -9.48 8.43
C THR A 358 13.35 -8.22 9.09
N LEU A 359 13.01 -7.02 8.62
CA LEU A 359 13.51 -5.76 9.20
C LEU A 359 13.09 -5.57 10.66
N GLY A 360 11.99 -6.21 11.08
CA GLY A 360 11.51 -6.21 12.46
C GLY A 360 12.05 -7.34 13.34
N ASP A 361 12.87 -8.24 12.80
CA ASP A 361 13.39 -9.37 13.56
C ASP A 361 14.43 -8.90 14.58
N ALA A 362 14.42 -9.53 15.76
CA ALA A 362 15.37 -9.22 16.83
C ALA A 362 16.83 -9.38 16.38
N VAL A 363 17.12 -10.32 15.47
CA VAL A 363 18.47 -10.54 14.90
C VAL A 363 18.96 -9.32 14.11
N VAL A 364 18.07 -8.57 13.45
CA VAL A 364 18.41 -7.36 12.69
C VAL A 364 18.53 -6.15 13.62
N LEU A 365 17.63 -6.03 14.61
CA LEU A 365 17.59 -4.88 15.50
C LEU A 365 18.63 -4.93 16.64
N ALA A 366 18.93 -6.12 17.18
CA ALA A 366 19.81 -6.26 18.35
C ALA A 366 21.24 -5.74 18.12
N PRO A 367 21.93 -6.03 17.00
CA PRO A 367 23.25 -5.47 16.73
C PRO A 367 23.23 -3.93 16.72
N ALA A 368 22.22 -3.33 16.10
CA ALA A 368 22.07 -1.89 16.06
C ALA A 368 21.82 -1.30 17.47
N VAL A 369 20.97 -1.95 18.27
CA VAL A 369 20.72 -1.55 19.67
C VAL A 369 22.00 -1.63 20.49
N LEU A 370 22.76 -2.72 20.41
CA LEU A 370 23.99 -2.93 21.18
C LEU A 370 25.11 -1.97 20.75
N LEU A 371 25.29 -1.74 19.45
CA LEU A 371 26.32 -0.83 18.95
C LEU A 371 26.02 0.63 19.30
N VAL A 372 24.76 1.07 19.19
CA VAL A 372 24.34 2.41 19.63
C VAL A 372 24.52 2.56 21.14
N PHE A 373 24.16 1.54 21.92
CA PHE A 373 24.39 1.53 23.36
C PHE A 373 25.88 1.65 23.70
N ALA A 374 26.74 0.81 23.10
CA ALA A 374 28.18 0.82 23.31
C ALA A 374 28.81 2.17 22.91
N TRP A 375 28.35 2.76 21.80
CA TRP A 375 28.81 4.08 21.37
C TRP A 375 28.43 5.18 22.37
N LEU A 376 27.17 5.20 22.83
CA LEU A 376 26.72 6.16 23.85
C LEU A 376 27.45 5.98 25.18
N TRP A 377 27.71 4.73 25.56
CA TRP A 377 28.46 4.37 26.76
C TRP A 377 29.92 4.84 26.67
N TRP A 378 30.60 4.56 25.55
CA TRP A 378 31.98 4.98 25.30
C TRP A 378 32.11 6.51 25.31
N ARG A 379 31.10 7.23 24.79
CA ARG A 379 31.01 8.70 24.84
C ARG A 379 30.60 9.25 26.22
N LYS A 380 30.53 8.41 27.26
CA LYS A 380 30.15 8.76 28.64
C LYS A 380 28.76 9.42 28.74
N ARG A 381 27.83 9.03 27.88
CA ARG A 381 26.43 9.51 27.84
C ARG A 381 25.48 8.50 28.49
N TYR A 382 25.74 8.15 29.75
CA TYR A 382 25.03 7.07 30.46
C TYR A 382 23.51 7.24 30.51
N ALA A 383 23.02 8.46 30.71
CA ALA A 383 21.57 8.71 30.71
C ALA A 383 20.94 8.35 29.36
N ALA A 384 21.51 8.80 28.24
CA ALA A 384 21.01 8.47 26.91
C ALA A 384 21.12 6.97 26.60
N ALA A 385 22.22 6.33 27.02
CA ALA A 385 22.44 4.89 26.85
C ALA A 385 21.36 4.07 27.58
N TRP A 386 21.03 4.41 28.82
CA TRP A 386 19.98 3.71 29.57
C TRP A 386 18.59 3.91 29.00
N HIS A 387 18.24 5.13 28.55
CA HIS A 387 16.95 5.34 27.87
C HIS A 387 16.89 4.55 26.56
N TRP A 388 17.98 4.51 25.79
CA TRP A 388 18.09 3.73 24.57
C TRP A 388 17.89 2.23 24.81
N LEU A 389 18.49 1.66 25.86
CA LEU A 389 18.33 0.24 26.19
C LEU A 389 16.94 -0.07 26.77
N ALA A 390 16.40 0.83 27.59
CA ALA A 390 15.07 0.68 28.18
C ALA A 390 13.94 0.67 27.12
N ALA A 391 14.14 1.36 25.99
CA ALA A 391 13.17 1.42 24.91
C ALA A 391 12.75 0.02 24.40
N PRO A 392 13.63 -0.79 23.77
CA PRO A 392 13.28 -2.11 23.29
C PRO A 392 13.01 -3.12 24.42
N ALA A 393 13.70 -3.01 25.56
CA ALA A 393 13.53 -3.96 26.67
C ALA A 393 12.10 -3.92 27.23
N PHE A 394 11.56 -2.72 27.49
CA PHE A 394 10.20 -2.57 27.97
C PHE A 394 9.17 -3.00 26.91
N ALA A 395 9.40 -2.65 25.65
CA ALA A 395 8.51 -3.07 24.56
C ALA A 395 8.42 -4.60 24.45
N LEU A 396 9.54 -5.31 24.58
CA LEU A 396 9.58 -6.76 24.57
C LEU A 396 8.82 -7.37 25.76
N VAL A 397 9.08 -6.89 26.98
CA VAL A 397 8.39 -7.37 28.19
C VAL A 397 6.89 -7.14 28.08
N LEU A 398 6.47 -5.92 27.73
CA LEU A 398 5.06 -5.56 27.67
C LEU A 398 4.30 -6.37 26.61
N THR A 399 4.85 -6.49 25.40
CA THR A 399 4.21 -7.27 24.32
C THR A 399 4.14 -8.75 24.64
N THR A 400 5.16 -9.30 25.31
CA THR A 400 5.16 -10.69 25.76
C THR A 400 4.10 -10.93 26.83
N VAL A 401 3.96 -10.03 27.81
CA VAL A 401 2.92 -10.12 28.84
C VAL A 401 1.52 -10.01 28.25
N LEU A 402 1.29 -9.08 27.32
CA LEU A 402 0.01 -8.97 26.62
C LEU A 402 -0.29 -10.21 25.78
N GLY A 403 0.71 -10.75 25.08
CA GLY A 403 0.57 -11.95 24.26
C GLY A 403 0.19 -13.20 25.06
N TYR A 404 0.62 -13.31 26.32
CA TYR A 404 0.17 -14.37 27.24
C TYR A 404 -1.19 -14.09 27.88
N SER A 405 -1.65 -12.84 27.89
CA SER A 405 -2.92 -12.46 28.51
C SER A 405 -4.09 -12.49 27.52
N LEU A 406 -3.80 -12.47 26.21
CA LEU A 406 -4.78 -12.33 25.13
C LEU A 406 -4.65 -13.51 24.16
N ASP A 407 -5.59 -14.45 24.22
CA ASP A 407 -5.63 -15.64 23.36
C ASP A 407 -6.25 -15.34 21.99
N MET A 408 -5.50 -14.59 21.18
CA MET A 408 -5.92 -14.22 19.82
C MET A 408 -5.74 -15.40 18.84
N PRO A 409 -6.77 -15.80 18.07
CA PRO A 409 -6.62 -16.83 17.05
C PRO A 409 -5.66 -16.37 15.94
N LYS A 410 -4.78 -17.28 15.49
CA LYS A 410 -3.80 -16.99 14.45
C LYS A 410 -4.47 -16.91 13.06
N PRO A 411 -3.96 -16.07 12.14
CA PRO A 411 -4.29 -16.18 10.72
C PRO A 411 -4.01 -17.59 10.19
N PRO A 412 -4.76 -18.10 9.19
CA PRO A 412 -4.53 -19.43 8.60
C PRO A 412 -3.09 -19.67 8.17
N ALA A 413 -2.45 -18.67 7.55
CA ALA A 413 -1.05 -18.72 7.11
C ALA A 413 -0.03 -18.78 8.26
N ALA A 414 -0.40 -18.35 9.47
CA ALA A 414 0.47 -18.35 10.65
C ALA A 414 0.21 -19.54 11.60
N THR A 415 -0.68 -20.47 11.24
CA THR A 415 -1.04 -21.63 12.07
C THR A 415 0.16 -22.54 12.36
N ALA A 416 1.03 -22.75 11.36
CA ALA A 416 2.25 -23.53 11.48
C ALA A 416 3.38 -22.83 12.26
N VAL A 417 3.24 -21.54 12.59
CA VAL A 417 4.31 -20.73 13.20
C VAL A 417 4.12 -20.62 14.72
N ALA A 418 5.11 -21.07 15.48
CA ALA A 418 5.16 -20.86 16.93
C ALA A 418 5.43 -19.37 17.26
N GLY A 419 4.79 -18.83 18.30
CA GLY A 419 5.06 -17.48 18.81
C GLY A 419 4.22 -16.32 18.23
N PHE A 420 3.06 -16.60 17.64
CA PHE A 420 2.05 -15.56 17.38
C PHE A 420 1.46 -15.05 18.70
N GLY A 421 1.34 -13.73 18.84
CA GLY A 421 0.71 -13.09 20.00
C GLY A 421 0.17 -11.71 19.64
N PHE A 422 -0.87 -11.29 20.35
CA PHE A 422 -1.43 -9.93 20.26
C PHE A 422 -0.82 -9.06 21.36
N PRO A 423 -0.28 -7.87 21.06
CA PRO A 423 -0.02 -7.28 19.74
C PRO A 423 1.28 -7.82 19.10
N SER A 424 1.51 -7.50 17.82
CA SER A 424 2.71 -7.98 17.10
C SER A 424 4.01 -7.47 17.73
N VAL A 425 4.82 -8.40 18.28
CA VAL A 425 6.11 -8.10 18.93
C VAL A 425 7.09 -7.44 17.96
N THR A 426 7.20 -7.96 16.73
CA THR A 426 8.14 -7.48 15.72
C THR A 426 7.82 -6.06 15.26
N VAL A 427 6.54 -5.77 14.99
CA VAL A 427 6.09 -4.41 14.63
C VAL A 427 6.28 -3.46 15.80
N THR A 428 5.96 -3.87 17.03
CA THR A 428 6.13 -3.03 18.21
C THR A 428 7.61 -2.69 18.46
N LEU A 429 8.49 -3.70 18.40
CA LEU A 429 9.92 -3.54 18.61
C LEU A 429 10.53 -2.64 17.52
N ALA A 430 10.20 -2.85 16.25
CA ALA A 430 10.63 -1.98 15.16
C ALA A 430 10.13 -0.54 15.34
N THR A 431 8.85 -0.36 15.70
CA THR A 431 8.27 0.96 15.99
C THR A 431 9.09 1.67 17.07
N VAL A 432 9.37 1.00 18.19
CA VAL A 432 10.12 1.57 19.31
C VAL A 432 11.58 1.85 18.95
N VAL A 433 12.29 0.92 18.32
CA VAL A 433 13.71 1.08 17.97
C VAL A 433 13.90 2.18 16.93
N TYR A 434 13.23 2.11 15.78
CA TYR A 434 13.37 3.13 14.73
C TYR A 434 12.79 4.48 15.16
N GLY A 435 11.64 4.46 15.83
CA GLY A 435 10.96 5.68 16.27
C GLY A 435 11.68 6.40 17.41
N PHE A 436 12.16 5.68 18.43
CA PHE A 436 12.95 6.31 19.50
C PHE A 436 14.32 6.78 18.98
N PHE A 437 14.93 6.05 18.04
CA PHE A 437 16.14 6.51 17.37
C PHE A 437 15.90 7.82 16.60
N ALA A 438 14.77 7.95 15.91
CA ALA A 438 14.37 9.19 15.26
C ALA A 438 14.21 10.34 16.27
N VAL A 439 13.65 10.08 17.47
CA VAL A 439 13.56 11.08 18.55
C VAL A 439 14.95 11.54 19.02
N LEU A 440 15.91 10.61 19.16
CA LEU A 440 17.29 10.93 19.55
C LEU A 440 17.99 11.82 18.52
N ILE A 441 17.88 11.48 17.23
CA ILE A 441 18.53 12.22 16.14
C ILE A 441 17.86 13.56 15.87
N ALA A 442 16.52 13.61 15.85
CA ALA A 442 15.78 14.79 15.44
C ALA A 442 16.01 16.01 16.36
N ARG A 443 16.39 15.78 17.63
CA ARG A 443 16.70 16.88 18.57
C ARG A 443 17.92 17.69 18.13
N GLU A 444 18.87 17.02 17.49
CA GLU A 444 20.18 17.56 17.16
C GLU A 444 20.23 18.19 15.75
N LEU A 445 19.19 17.98 14.93
CA LEU A 445 19.09 18.54 13.58
C LEU A 445 18.44 19.94 13.58
N PRO A 446 18.78 20.80 12.61
CA PRO A 446 18.14 22.12 12.44
C PRO A 446 16.67 21.98 12.04
N GLY A 447 15.83 22.95 12.46
CA GLY A 447 14.36 22.84 12.50
C GLY A 447 13.65 22.28 11.25
N ARG A 448 14.12 22.60 10.03
CA ARG A 448 13.55 22.08 8.78
C ARG A 448 13.92 20.61 8.49
N GLN A 449 15.05 20.14 9.00
CA GLN A 449 15.53 18.77 8.79
C GLN A 449 15.05 17.79 9.87
N ARG A 450 14.48 18.29 10.98
CA ARG A 450 13.98 17.48 12.10
C ARG A 450 12.88 16.48 11.70
N VAL A 451 12.17 16.72 10.60
CA VAL A 451 11.09 15.85 10.12
C VAL A 451 11.62 14.56 9.48
N TRP A 452 12.79 14.60 8.83
CA TRP A 452 13.30 13.49 8.01
C TRP A 452 13.56 12.19 8.79
N PRO A 453 14.16 12.20 10.01
CA PRO A 453 14.30 10.97 10.80
C PRO A 453 12.96 10.30 11.10
N TYR A 454 11.90 11.07 11.37
CA TYR A 454 10.57 10.53 11.60
C TYR A 454 9.95 9.95 10.33
N VAL A 455 10.17 10.60 9.18
CA VAL A 455 9.75 10.09 7.86
C VAL A 455 10.41 8.73 7.60
N VAL A 456 11.74 8.64 7.77
CA VAL A 456 12.48 7.38 7.53
C VAL A 456 12.00 6.28 8.47
N ALA A 457 11.86 6.57 9.77
CA ALA A 457 11.34 5.59 10.74
C ALA A 457 9.93 5.13 10.40
N ALA A 458 9.02 6.05 10.07
CA ALA A 458 7.64 5.73 9.70
C ALA A 458 7.56 4.92 8.40
N LEU A 459 8.42 5.21 7.40
CA LEU A 459 8.48 4.45 6.16
C LEU A 459 8.97 3.01 6.40
N VAL A 460 10.04 2.83 7.18
CA VAL A 460 10.55 1.49 7.51
C VAL A 460 9.50 0.67 8.28
N VAL A 461 8.87 1.26 9.29
CA VAL A 461 7.82 0.61 10.08
C VAL A 461 6.57 0.34 9.22
N GLY A 462 6.18 1.26 8.35
CA GLY A 462 5.04 1.09 7.45
C GLY A 462 5.25 0.00 6.41
N LEU A 463 6.45 -0.09 5.81
CA LEU A 463 6.80 -1.17 4.88
C LEU A 463 6.89 -2.53 5.58
N LEU A 464 7.46 -2.56 6.79
CA LEU A 464 7.47 -3.76 7.64
C LEU A 464 6.03 -4.20 7.99
N ALA A 465 5.18 -3.28 8.42
CA ALA A 465 3.78 -3.55 8.73
C ALA A 465 3.03 -4.11 7.52
N PHE A 466 3.18 -3.45 6.36
CA PHE A 466 2.56 -3.89 5.11
C PHE A 466 3.05 -5.28 4.68
N SER A 467 4.36 -5.55 4.73
CA SER A 467 4.90 -6.87 4.37
C SER A 467 4.40 -8.00 5.29
N ARG A 468 4.24 -7.76 6.60
CA ARG A 468 3.67 -8.74 7.53
C ARG A 468 2.18 -9.01 7.26
N LEU A 469 1.41 -7.98 6.87
CA LEU A 469 0.01 -8.14 6.44
C LEU A 469 -0.09 -8.88 5.11
N TYR A 470 0.78 -8.54 4.16
CA TYR A 470 0.86 -9.15 2.83
C TYR A 470 1.09 -10.67 2.90
N LEU A 471 2.03 -11.10 3.73
CA LEU A 471 2.33 -12.52 3.96
C LEU A 471 1.24 -13.22 4.80
N GLY A 472 0.27 -12.50 5.35
CA GLY A 472 -0.73 -13.06 6.26
C GLY A 472 -0.15 -13.50 7.61
N ALA A 473 1.01 -12.95 8.02
CA ALA A 473 1.68 -13.30 9.27
C ALA A 473 0.94 -12.77 10.52
N HIS A 474 0.23 -11.66 10.37
CA HIS A 474 -0.52 -10.99 11.45
C HIS A 474 -1.84 -10.41 10.93
N TRP A 475 -2.80 -10.20 11.82
CA TRP A 475 -4.01 -9.43 11.54
C TRP A 475 -3.71 -7.92 11.49
N LEU A 476 -4.60 -7.15 10.86
CA LEU A 476 -4.48 -5.68 10.81
C LEU A 476 -4.47 -5.10 12.23
N SER A 477 -5.35 -5.60 13.09
CA SER A 477 -5.46 -5.18 14.49
C SER A 477 -4.17 -5.43 15.27
N ASP A 478 -3.49 -6.56 15.07
CA ASP A 478 -2.22 -6.87 15.75
C ASP A 478 -1.13 -5.84 15.42
N VAL A 479 -1.09 -5.44 14.14
CA VAL A 479 -0.12 -4.49 13.60
C VAL A 479 -0.45 -3.07 14.08
N LEU A 480 -1.72 -2.65 14.00
CA LEU A 480 -2.16 -1.34 14.49
C LEU A 480 -1.98 -1.20 16.01
N ALA A 481 -2.32 -2.23 16.78
CA ALA A 481 -2.11 -2.26 18.22
C ALA A 481 -0.61 -2.17 18.55
N GLY A 482 0.25 -2.88 17.82
CA GLY A 482 1.70 -2.81 17.99
C GLY A 482 2.29 -1.43 17.69
N VAL A 483 1.87 -0.78 16.60
CA VAL A 483 2.27 0.60 16.27
C VAL A 483 1.80 1.58 17.35
N CYS A 484 0.53 1.49 17.78
CA CYS A 484 -0.02 2.38 18.80
C CYS A 484 0.70 2.22 20.15
N LEU A 485 0.94 0.98 20.57
CA LEU A 485 1.68 0.67 21.80
C LEU A 485 3.12 1.20 21.74
N GLY A 486 3.78 1.01 20.59
CA GLY A 486 5.12 1.55 20.34
C GLY A 486 5.15 3.07 20.40
N LEU A 487 4.20 3.76 19.75
CA LEU A 487 4.09 5.22 19.78
C LEU A 487 3.82 5.76 21.18
N LEU A 488 2.96 5.11 21.96
CA LEU A 488 2.68 5.46 23.35
C LEU A 488 3.96 5.39 24.19
N TRP A 489 4.73 4.31 24.03
CA TRP A 489 5.99 4.14 24.74
C TRP A 489 7.08 5.12 24.31
N ILE A 490 7.25 5.34 22.99
CA ILE A 490 8.18 6.34 22.45
C ILE A 490 7.85 7.73 22.99
N ALA A 491 6.57 8.07 23.08
CA ALA A 491 6.14 9.37 23.58
C ALA A 491 6.42 9.52 25.08
N ALA A 492 6.11 8.50 25.88
CA ALA A 492 6.42 8.49 27.31
C ALA A 492 7.94 8.62 27.57
N LEU A 493 8.74 7.81 26.88
CA LEU A 493 10.20 7.82 27.01
C LEU A 493 10.82 9.11 26.43
N GLY A 494 10.23 9.65 25.36
CA GLY A 494 10.62 10.92 24.77
C GLY A 494 10.42 12.10 25.72
N ILE A 495 9.33 12.11 26.49
CA ILE A 495 9.10 13.08 27.57
C ILE A 495 10.14 12.92 28.67
N ALA A 496 10.40 11.69 29.14
CA ALA A 496 11.39 11.41 30.18
C ALA A 496 12.81 11.84 29.76
N TYR A 497 13.19 11.55 28.51
CA TYR A 497 14.49 11.90 27.94
C TYR A 497 14.67 13.42 27.80
N ARG A 498 13.68 14.12 27.25
CA ARG A 498 13.74 15.59 27.06
C ARG A 498 13.84 16.35 28.38
N ARG A 499 13.27 15.83 29.46
CA ARG A 499 13.33 16.46 30.79
C ARG A 499 14.68 16.33 31.51
N ARG A 500 15.53 15.36 31.15
CA ARG A 500 16.74 14.99 31.93
C ARG A 500 18.06 15.18 31.21
N VAL A 501 18.08 15.45 29.90
CA VAL A 501 19.31 15.46 29.10
C VAL A 501 19.52 16.82 28.45
N ASP A 502 20.59 17.52 28.84
CA ASP A 502 20.89 18.90 28.39
C ASP A 502 22.04 18.99 27.37
N ARG A 503 22.73 17.88 27.06
CA ARG A 503 23.98 17.93 26.27
C ARG A 503 23.84 17.30 24.89
N SER A 504 24.09 18.12 23.87
CA SER A 504 24.19 17.71 22.46
C SER A 504 25.30 16.68 22.23
N PHE A 505 25.13 15.81 21.24
CA PHE A 505 26.15 14.85 20.80
C PHE A 505 26.28 14.76 19.27
N TRP A 506 27.39 14.17 18.81
CA TRP A 506 27.69 14.03 17.38
C TRP A 506 26.75 13.03 16.70
N VAL A 507 25.75 13.55 16.00
CA VAL A 507 24.68 12.78 15.34
C VAL A 507 25.18 11.90 14.21
N ARG A 508 26.04 12.43 13.34
CA ARG A 508 26.45 11.77 12.10
C ARG A 508 27.04 10.37 12.34
N PRO A 509 28.07 10.19 13.20
CA PRO A 509 28.61 8.86 13.45
C PRO A 509 27.59 7.92 14.10
N LEU A 510 26.72 8.41 14.99
CA LEU A 510 25.68 7.58 15.61
C LEU A 510 24.66 7.10 14.58
N ALA A 511 24.21 7.99 13.69
CA ALA A 511 23.33 7.68 12.56
C ALA A 511 23.97 6.65 11.64
N THR A 512 25.24 6.84 11.28
CA THR A 512 25.99 5.89 10.44
C THR A 512 26.08 4.53 11.11
N VAL A 513 26.46 4.44 12.38
CA VAL A 513 26.53 3.17 13.11
C VAL A 513 25.19 2.43 13.11
N PHE A 514 24.09 3.14 13.39
CA PHE A 514 22.76 2.53 13.41
C PHE A 514 22.33 2.05 12.01
N PHE A 515 22.33 2.92 11.00
CA PHE A 515 21.83 2.55 9.68
C PHE A 515 22.72 1.52 8.97
N VAL A 516 24.06 1.60 9.14
CA VAL A 516 24.97 0.60 8.57
C VAL A 516 24.80 -0.74 9.26
N SER A 517 24.68 -0.78 10.59
CA SER A 517 24.46 -2.06 11.30
C SER A 517 23.13 -2.70 10.93
N VAL A 518 22.04 -1.93 10.83
CA VAL A 518 20.75 -2.43 10.34
C VAL A 518 20.86 -2.92 8.90
N ALA A 519 21.51 -2.17 7.99
CA ALA A 519 21.63 -2.56 6.60
C ALA A 519 22.46 -3.84 6.41
N VAL A 520 23.58 -3.97 7.14
CA VAL A 520 24.43 -5.17 7.10
C VAL A 520 23.69 -6.37 7.69
N ALA A 521 23.04 -6.20 8.85
CA ALA A 521 22.29 -7.28 9.50
C ALA A 521 21.08 -7.71 8.67
N ALA A 522 20.33 -6.76 8.09
CA ALA A 522 19.21 -7.03 7.20
C ALA A 522 19.67 -7.71 5.90
N GLY A 523 20.77 -7.25 5.30
CA GLY A 523 21.33 -7.88 4.10
C GLY A 523 21.78 -9.32 4.36
N TRP A 524 22.44 -9.57 5.49
CA TRP A 524 22.89 -10.91 5.88
C TRP A 524 21.74 -11.85 6.29
N HIS A 525 20.86 -11.41 7.18
CA HIS A 525 19.76 -12.22 7.72
C HIS A 525 18.61 -12.38 6.71
N GLY A 526 18.24 -11.28 6.07
CA GLY A 526 17.17 -11.25 5.07
C GLY A 526 17.49 -12.10 3.84
N SER A 527 18.71 -12.03 3.31
CA SER A 527 19.08 -12.84 2.12
C SER A 527 19.06 -14.35 2.39
N ARG A 528 19.31 -14.78 3.63
CA ARG A 528 19.30 -16.22 4.01
C ARG A 528 17.95 -16.72 4.48
N THR A 529 17.15 -15.85 5.10
CA THR A 529 15.92 -16.25 5.77
C THR A 529 14.67 -15.89 4.98
N ALA A 530 14.76 -15.04 3.94
CA ALA A 530 13.60 -14.62 3.16
C ALA A 530 12.84 -15.83 2.57
N GLU A 531 13.54 -16.80 1.96
CA GLU A 531 12.86 -17.97 1.38
C GLU A 531 12.20 -18.82 2.47
N ALA A 532 12.92 -19.12 3.55
CA ALA A 532 12.37 -19.85 4.69
C ALA A 532 11.23 -19.10 5.40
N THR A 533 11.15 -17.77 5.28
CA THR A 533 10.07 -16.94 5.82
C THR A 533 8.85 -16.99 4.89
N ARG A 534 9.07 -16.95 3.58
CA ARG A 534 8.03 -17.10 2.57
C ARG A 534 7.34 -18.47 2.69
N GLU A 535 8.11 -19.55 2.77
CA GLU A 535 7.58 -20.91 2.96
C GLU A 535 6.79 -21.04 4.26
N ARG A 536 7.27 -20.44 5.34
CA ARG A 536 6.60 -20.46 6.66
C ARG A 536 5.23 -19.81 6.68
N PHE A 537 5.01 -18.81 5.83
CA PHE A 537 3.75 -18.07 5.75
C PHE A 537 2.95 -18.44 4.50
N ASP A 538 3.30 -19.55 3.84
CA ASP A 538 2.45 -20.10 2.79
C ASP A 538 1.31 -20.90 3.43
N PRO A 539 0.03 -20.57 3.18
CA PRO A 539 -1.06 -21.22 3.86
C PRO A 539 -1.19 -22.68 3.40
N PRO A 540 -1.24 -23.65 4.34
CA PRO A 540 -1.42 -25.05 4.01
C PRO A 540 -2.74 -25.24 3.25
N LEU A 541 -2.73 -26.10 2.22
CA LEU A 541 -3.96 -26.54 1.57
C LEU A 541 -4.75 -27.42 2.51
N ALA A 542 -6.01 -27.07 2.74
CA ALA A 542 -6.95 -28.00 3.33
C ALA A 542 -7.35 -28.99 2.22
N HIS A 543 -6.92 -30.25 2.36
CA HIS A 543 -7.29 -31.32 1.44
C HIS A 543 -8.76 -31.68 1.67
N LEU A 544 -9.63 -31.14 0.83
CA LEU A 544 -11.06 -31.44 0.83
C LEU A 544 -11.30 -32.73 0.04
N PRO A 545 -11.97 -33.74 0.61
CA PRO A 545 -12.27 -34.96 -0.12
C PRO A 545 -13.29 -34.66 -1.24
N LEU A 546 -13.01 -35.15 -2.45
CA LEU A 546 -13.91 -35.13 -3.61
C LEU A 546 -14.00 -36.56 -4.16
N ASP A 547 -15.18 -36.99 -4.56
CA ASP A 547 -15.36 -38.32 -5.15
C ASP A 547 -14.82 -38.34 -6.59
N ALA A 548 -14.05 -39.36 -6.95
CA ALA A 548 -13.38 -39.45 -8.24
C ALA A 548 -14.37 -39.59 -9.40
N ASP A 549 -15.43 -40.37 -9.20
CA ASP A 549 -16.48 -40.60 -10.21
C ASP A 549 -17.38 -39.37 -10.36
N SER A 550 -17.72 -38.69 -9.25
CA SER A 550 -18.46 -37.43 -9.29
C SER A 550 -17.69 -36.32 -10.00
N TRP A 551 -16.37 -36.23 -9.76
CA TRP A 551 -15.46 -35.35 -10.50
C TRP A 551 -15.42 -35.68 -11.99
N TRP A 552 -15.29 -36.95 -12.36
CA TRP A 552 -15.19 -37.37 -13.76
C TRP A 552 -16.47 -37.14 -14.58
N THR A 553 -17.63 -37.04 -13.93
CA THR A 553 -18.92 -36.90 -14.61
C THR A 553 -19.50 -35.48 -14.55
N GLN A 554 -19.57 -34.86 -13.37
CA GLN A 554 -20.37 -33.65 -13.15
C GLN A 554 -19.62 -32.52 -12.42
N ASP A 555 -18.88 -32.83 -11.36
CA ASP A 555 -18.36 -31.81 -10.43
C ASP A 555 -17.25 -30.96 -11.05
N TRP A 556 -16.54 -31.49 -12.05
CA TRP A 556 -15.52 -30.73 -12.78
C TRP A 556 -16.05 -29.44 -13.44
N ARG A 557 -17.36 -29.35 -13.75
CA ARG A 557 -18.00 -28.16 -14.33
C ARG A 557 -18.41 -27.11 -13.30
N HIS A 558 -18.78 -27.53 -12.10
CA HIS A 558 -19.45 -26.67 -11.11
C HIS A 558 -18.64 -26.41 -9.84
N ALA A 559 -17.83 -27.37 -9.40
CA ALA A 559 -17.06 -27.28 -8.15
C ALA A 559 -15.70 -26.58 -8.34
N LEU A 560 -15.11 -26.67 -9.53
CA LEU A 560 -13.75 -26.16 -9.82
C LEU A 560 -13.81 -24.79 -10.51
N PRO A 561 -12.86 -23.87 -10.32
CA PRO A 561 -12.83 -22.58 -11.04
C PRO A 561 -12.61 -22.78 -12.56
N ALA A 562 -13.27 -21.97 -13.40
CA ALA A 562 -13.13 -22.03 -14.86
C ALA A 562 -11.95 -21.21 -15.40
N ARG A 563 -11.56 -20.16 -14.66
CA ARG A 563 -10.57 -19.17 -15.08
C ARG A 563 -9.59 -18.86 -13.95
N ARG A 564 -8.42 -18.36 -14.33
CA ARG A 564 -7.34 -17.98 -13.40
C ARG A 564 -7.59 -16.58 -12.83
N ASN A 565 -7.87 -16.50 -11.53
CA ASN A 565 -8.09 -15.27 -10.76
C ASN A 565 -9.25 -14.40 -11.28
N ASP A 566 -10.44 -14.57 -10.71
CA ASP A 566 -11.69 -13.87 -11.09
C ASP A 566 -11.63 -12.33 -11.01
N MET A 567 -10.60 -11.75 -10.39
CA MET A 567 -10.40 -10.29 -10.33
C MET A 567 -10.24 -9.61 -11.71
N HIS A 568 -9.90 -10.34 -12.78
CA HIS A 568 -9.73 -9.77 -14.13
C HIS A 568 -10.98 -9.90 -15.02
N GLY A 569 -12.11 -10.35 -14.46
CA GLY A 569 -13.35 -10.54 -15.23
C GLY A 569 -13.15 -11.40 -16.48
N GLY A 570 -13.72 -10.98 -17.61
CA GLY A 570 -13.71 -11.71 -18.89
C GLY A 570 -12.33 -11.94 -19.52
N ASN A 571 -11.25 -11.30 -19.03
CA ASN A 571 -9.89 -11.43 -19.55
C ASN A 571 -8.99 -12.39 -18.74
N ALA A 572 -9.55 -13.08 -17.74
CA ALA A 572 -8.84 -14.12 -16.98
C ALA A 572 -8.57 -15.36 -17.87
N TRP A 573 -7.34 -15.88 -17.84
CA TRP A 573 -6.92 -17.05 -18.63
C TRP A 573 -7.72 -18.30 -18.25
N PRO A 574 -8.21 -19.09 -19.23
CA PRO A 574 -9.00 -20.28 -18.94
C PRO A 574 -8.13 -21.38 -18.31
N LEU A 575 -8.66 -22.05 -17.28
CA LEU A 575 -8.09 -23.29 -16.74
C LEU A 575 -8.56 -24.45 -17.63
N ASN A 576 -7.78 -24.73 -18.67
CA ASN A 576 -8.12 -25.70 -19.72
C ASN A 576 -7.60 -27.12 -19.45
N LEU A 577 -7.00 -27.37 -18.28
CA LEU A 577 -6.44 -28.67 -17.92
C LEU A 577 -6.76 -29.07 -16.47
N GLN A 578 -7.11 -30.33 -16.27
CA GLN A 578 -7.25 -30.96 -14.96
C GLN A 578 -6.59 -32.34 -15.00
N ILE A 579 -5.69 -32.63 -14.07
CA ILE A 579 -4.97 -33.90 -14.00
C ILE A 579 -5.07 -34.48 -12.60
N ALA A 580 -5.49 -35.73 -12.49
CA ALA A 580 -5.45 -36.50 -11.25
C ALA A 580 -4.15 -37.32 -11.15
N GLY A 581 -3.61 -37.43 -9.95
CA GLY A 581 -2.51 -38.34 -9.62
C GLY A 581 -1.23 -37.64 -9.16
N PRO A 582 -0.19 -38.41 -8.79
CA PRO A 582 1.04 -37.86 -8.22
C PRO A 582 1.82 -37.03 -9.26
N LEU A 583 2.31 -35.87 -8.81
CA LEU A 583 3.01 -34.91 -9.67
C LEU A 583 4.24 -35.51 -10.34
N ASP A 584 4.99 -36.37 -9.64
CA ASP A 584 6.19 -37.02 -10.16
C ASP A 584 5.88 -37.95 -11.34
N GLY A 585 4.75 -38.65 -11.29
CA GLY A 585 4.30 -39.50 -12.39
C GLY A 585 3.92 -38.69 -13.63
N ILE A 586 3.30 -37.52 -13.43
CA ILE A 586 2.97 -36.57 -14.50
C ILE A 586 4.25 -35.99 -15.11
N ARG A 587 5.17 -35.54 -14.25
CA ARG A 587 6.49 -35.00 -14.64
C ARG A 587 7.28 -35.99 -15.49
N ALA A 588 7.40 -37.24 -15.04
CA ALA A 588 8.13 -38.28 -15.75
C ALA A 588 7.57 -38.54 -17.16
N ARG A 589 6.24 -38.60 -17.30
CA ARG A 589 5.59 -38.78 -18.61
C ARG A 589 5.84 -37.61 -19.56
N LEU A 590 5.81 -36.38 -19.05
CA LEU A 590 6.09 -35.19 -19.84
C LEU A 590 7.55 -35.13 -20.30
N LEU A 591 8.49 -35.47 -19.41
CA LEU A 591 9.92 -35.57 -19.77
C LEU A 591 10.14 -36.59 -20.90
N LEU A 592 9.48 -37.75 -20.83
CA LEU A 592 9.55 -38.78 -21.89
C LEU A 592 8.95 -38.31 -23.22
N ALA A 593 7.94 -37.44 -23.18
CA ALA A 593 7.33 -36.84 -24.37
C ALA A 593 8.14 -35.65 -24.95
N GLY A 594 9.33 -35.36 -24.40
CA GLY A 594 10.22 -34.31 -24.87
C GLY A 594 9.87 -32.91 -24.35
N TRP A 595 9.18 -32.81 -23.22
CA TRP A 595 9.05 -31.57 -22.46
C TRP A 595 10.26 -31.40 -21.54
N GLU A 596 10.65 -30.15 -21.31
CA GLU A 596 11.74 -29.76 -20.40
C GLU A 596 11.15 -29.09 -19.16
N GLU A 597 11.67 -29.41 -17.97
CA GLU A 597 11.30 -28.70 -16.75
C GLU A 597 12.01 -27.35 -16.71
N LEU A 598 11.25 -26.28 -16.45
CA LEU A 598 11.79 -24.92 -16.42
C LEU A 598 11.56 -24.28 -15.06
N GLU A 599 12.65 -23.90 -14.39
CA GLU A 599 12.56 -23.02 -13.23
C GLU A 599 12.15 -21.62 -13.67
N THR A 600 11.05 -21.10 -13.11
CA THR A 600 10.58 -19.75 -13.41
C THR A 600 11.62 -18.72 -12.96
N GLY A 601 11.92 -17.73 -13.80
CA GLY A 601 13.07 -16.84 -13.59
C GLY A 601 13.03 -15.91 -12.37
N GLY A 602 11.93 -15.87 -11.60
CA GLY A 602 11.77 -14.97 -10.46
C GLY A 602 12.15 -13.52 -10.78
N TRP A 603 12.83 -12.84 -9.85
CA TRP A 603 13.31 -11.45 -10.04
C TRP A 603 14.41 -11.31 -11.10
N HIS A 604 15.30 -12.30 -11.22
CA HIS A 604 16.37 -12.26 -12.20
C HIS A 604 15.82 -12.34 -13.62
N GLY A 605 14.81 -13.18 -13.85
CA GLY A 605 14.06 -13.29 -15.11
C GLY A 605 13.29 -12.02 -15.43
N LEU A 606 12.72 -11.33 -14.43
CA LEU A 606 12.12 -10.01 -14.65
C LEU A 606 13.15 -8.99 -15.12
N LEU A 607 14.33 -8.94 -14.50
CA LEU A 607 15.41 -8.04 -14.92
C LEU A 607 15.94 -8.37 -16.32
N GLN A 608 15.98 -9.66 -16.68
CA GLN A 608 16.32 -10.10 -18.04
C GLN A 608 15.36 -9.57 -19.11
N THR A 609 14.09 -9.30 -18.79
CA THR A 609 13.17 -8.70 -19.76
C THR A 609 13.57 -7.29 -20.19
N LEU A 610 14.37 -6.60 -19.36
CA LEU A 610 14.92 -5.27 -19.64
C LEU A 610 16.22 -5.32 -20.45
N ASP A 611 16.76 -6.52 -20.69
CA ASP A 611 17.99 -6.70 -21.45
C ASP A 611 17.70 -6.69 -22.96
N LYS A 612 18.31 -5.73 -23.66
CA LYS A 612 18.19 -5.56 -25.11
C LYS A 612 18.87 -6.68 -25.91
N ASP A 613 19.88 -7.31 -25.33
CA ASP A 613 20.75 -8.28 -26.01
C ASP A 613 20.29 -9.73 -25.77
N ILE A 614 19.22 -9.92 -24.98
CA ILE A 614 18.70 -11.26 -24.69
C ILE A 614 17.91 -11.83 -25.87
N GLY A 615 18.26 -13.05 -26.24
CA GLY A 615 17.55 -13.85 -27.25
C GLY A 615 16.47 -14.74 -26.65
N PRO A 616 15.58 -15.32 -27.48
CA PRO A 616 14.50 -16.21 -27.03
C PRO A 616 15.01 -17.44 -26.28
N ASP A 617 16.22 -17.92 -26.56
CA ASP A 617 16.77 -19.12 -25.91
C ASP A 617 17.20 -18.90 -24.45
N ARG A 618 17.39 -17.65 -24.04
CA ARG A 618 17.89 -17.26 -22.71
C ARG A 618 16.87 -16.52 -21.85
N LEU A 619 15.77 -16.06 -22.45
CA LEU A 619 14.74 -15.31 -21.73
C LEU A 619 13.92 -16.26 -20.85
N ALA A 620 14.02 -16.09 -19.53
CA ALA A 620 13.25 -16.89 -18.59
C ALA A 620 11.73 -16.65 -18.72
N VAL A 621 10.94 -17.71 -18.51
CA VAL A 621 9.48 -17.58 -18.40
C VAL A 621 9.14 -17.07 -17.00
N LEU A 622 8.30 -16.03 -16.95
CA LEU A 622 7.88 -15.42 -15.70
C LEU A 622 6.80 -16.26 -14.99
N PRO A 623 6.83 -16.33 -13.65
CA PRO A 623 5.86 -17.08 -12.86
C PRO A 623 4.46 -16.45 -12.91
N ALA A 624 3.43 -17.25 -12.71
CA ALA A 624 2.04 -16.85 -12.70
C ALA A 624 1.28 -17.50 -11.53
N THR A 625 0.41 -16.71 -10.91
CA THR A 625 -0.36 -17.18 -9.76
C THR A 625 -1.78 -17.60 -10.07
N HIS A 626 -2.24 -18.59 -9.31
CA HIS A 626 -3.65 -18.92 -9.16
C HIS A 626 -4.02 -18.86 -7.68
N GLN A 627 -5.00 -18.03 -7.33
CA GLN A 627 -5.48 -17.80 -5.95
C GLN A 627 -4.33 -17.53 -4.95
N GLY A 628 -3.38 -16.68 -5.34
CA GLY A 628 -2.25 -16.32 -4.49
C GLY A 628 -1.14 -17.37 -4.37
N ARG A 629 -1.23 -18.51 -5.08
CA ARG A 629 -0.21 -19.57 -5.08
C ARG A 629 0.62 -19.61 -6.37
N ALA A 630 1.89 -19.99 -6.21
CA ALA A 630 2.82 -20.23 -7.32
C ALA A 630 2.47 -21.51 -8.08
N GLU A 631 3.00 -21.66 -9.29
CA GLU A 631 2.94 -22.93 -10.02
C GLU A 631 3.69 -24.04 -9.27
N ALA A 632 3.10 -25.23 -9.21
CA ALA A 632 3.74 -26.43 -8.67
C ALA A 632 4.63 -27.12 -9.71
N LEU A 633 4.29 -27.02 -10.99
CA LEU A 633 5.08 -27.55 -12.10
C LEU A 633 4.95 -26.67 -13.34
N VAL A 634 6.09 -26.34 -13.94
CA VAL A 634 6.16 -25.63 -15.22
C VAL A 634 7.01 -26.45 -16.19
N MET A 635 6.38 -26.88 -17.28
CA MET A 635 7.04 -27.65 -18.34
C MET A 635 6.98 -26.86 -19.63
N VAL A 636 8.08 -26.85 -20.38
CA VAL A 636 8.20 -26.15 -21.65
C VAL A 636 8.58 -27.09 -22.77
N ARG A 637 8.06 -26.85 -23.97
CA ARG A 637 8.44 -27.58 -25.18
C ARG A 637 8.76 -26.57 -26.27
N ARG A 638 10.01 -26.58 -26.72
CA ARG A 638 10.47 -25.72 -27.81
C ARG A 638 9.86 -26.22 -29.11
N THR A 639 9.09 -25.37 -29.79
CA THR A 639 8.60 -25.66 -31.14
C THR A 639 9.72 -25.42 -32.15
N GLY A 640 9.71 -26.13 -33.29
CA GLY A 640 10.71 -25.95 -34.36
C GLY A 640 10.71 -24.57 -35.03
N ARG A 641 9.81 -23.66 -34.62
CA ARG A 641 9.76 -22.25 -35.04
C ARG A 641 10.52 -21.39 -34.03
N ALA A 642 11.48 -20.61 -34.51
CA ALA A 642 12.26 -19.71 -33.68
C ALA A 642 11.36 -18.69 -32.96
N GLY A 643 11.47 -18.60 -31.63
CA GLY A 643 10.70 -17.67 -30.81
C GLY A 643 9.29 -18.13 -30.41
N GLU A 644 8.95 -19.40 -30.59
CA GLU A 644 7.72 -20.00 -30.04
C GLU A 644 8.05 -21.08 -29.00
N LEU A 645 7.39 -21.03 -27.84
CA LEU A 645 7.51 -22.00 -26.76
C LEU A 645 6.12 -22.46 -26.31
N ARG A 646 5.88 -23.76 -26.22
CA ARG A 646 4.67 -24.27 -25.56
C ARG A 646 4.95 -24.39 -24.07
N VAL A 647 4.05 -23.90 -23.23
CA VAL A 647 4.21 -23.91 -21.78
C VAL A 647 2.98 -24.54 -21.15
N LEU A 648 3.23 -25.55 -20.32
CA LEU A 648 2.28 -26.19 -19.43
C LEU A 648 2.55 -25.69 -18.02
N ARG A 649 1.51 -25.23 -17.33
CA ARG A 649 1.55 -24.81 -15.93
C ARG A 649 0.53 -25.60 -15.12
N LEU A 650 0.93 -26.13 -13.97
CA LEU A 650 0.05 -26.83 -13.03
C LEU A 650 0.07 -26.14 -11.66
N TRP A 651 -1.10 -26.05 -11.04
CA TRP A 651 -1.34 -25.58 -9.68
C TRP A 651 -2.06 -26.67 -8.88
N GLU A 652 -1.73 -26.77 -7.60
CA GLU A 652 -2.40 -27.70 -6.69
C GLU A 652 -3.82 -27.23 -6.39
N ALA A 653 -4.80 -28.11 -6.58
CA ALA A 653 -6.18 -27.86 -6.20
C ALA A 653 -6.42 -28.30 -4.75
N PRO A 654 -7.31 -27.64 -3.99
CA PRO A 654 -7.62 -28.06 -2.61
C PRO A 654 -8.33 -29.42 -2.53
N TRP A 655 -8.67 -30.06 -3.65
CA TRP A 655 -9.44 -31.30 -3.67
C TRP A 655 -8.54 -32.52 -3.85
N HIS A 656 -8.77 -33.53 -3.02
CA HIS A 656 -8.16 -34.86 -3.16
C HIS A 656 -9.24 -35.87 -3.54
N LEU A 657 -8.97 -36.64 -4.59
CA LEU A 657 -9.89 -37.62 -5.13
C LEU A 657 -9.92 -38.87 -4.27
N GLN A 658 -11.13 -39.36 -3.99
CA GLN A 658 -11.40 -40.59 -3.26
C GLN A 658 -12.12 -41.58 -4.19
N PRO A 659 -11.85 -42.90 -4.07
CA PRO A 659 -10.92 -43.55 -3.14
C PRO A 659 -9.44 -43.41 -3.56
N GLY A 660 -8.53 -43.22 -2.60
CA GLY A 660 -7.08 -43.26 -2.85
C GLY A 660 -6.30 -41.96 -2.59
N ASP A 661 -6.98 -40.93 -2.06
CA ASP A 661 -6.37 -39.64 -1.66
C ASP A 661 -5.44 -39.03 -2.72
N GLN A 662 -5.86 -39.09 -3.98
CA GLN A 662 -5.04 -38.61 -5.09
C GLN A 662 -5.15 -37.09 -5.24
N PRO A 663 -4.04 -36.35 -5.34
CA PRO A 663 -4.09 -34.91 -5.53
C PRO A 663 -4.65 -34.57 -6.91
N LEU A 664 -5.49 -33.55 -6.96
CA LEU A 664 -6.00 -32.96 -8.20
C LEU A 664 -5.18 -31.72 -8.56
N TRP A 665 -4.71 -31.67 -9.80
CA TRP A 665 -3.97 -30.54 -10.35
C TRP A 665 -4.83 -29.82 -11.38
N MET A 666 -4.86 -28.49 -11.30
CA MET A 666 -5.47 -27.63 -12.32
C MET A 666 -4.38 -26.93 -13.09
N GLY A 667 -4.56 -26.74 -14.40
CA GLY A 667 -3.49 -26.22 -15.23
C GLY A 667 -3.93 -25.42 -16.42
N THR A 668 -2.93 -24.82 -17.05
CA THR A 668 -3.07 -24.18 -18.35
C THR A 668 -2.01 -24.63 -19.34
N VAL A 669 -2.40 -24.69 -20.61
CA VAL A 669 -1.51 -24.98 -21.74
C VAL A 669 -1.65 -23.89 -22.78
N HIS A 670 -0.57 -23.17 -23.07
CA HIS A 670 -0.52 -22.10 -24.07
C HIS A 670 0.83 -22.04 -24.78
N THR A 671 0.85 -21.40 -25.94
CA THR A 671 2.02 -21.02 -26.71
C THR A 671 2.42 -19.60 -26.31
N LEU A 672 3.68 -19.44 -25.91
CA LEU A 672 4.34 -18.18 -25.71
C LEU A 672 5.12 -17.81 -26.98
N ARG A 673 4.91 -16.60 -27.47
CA ARG A 673 5.68 -16.02 -28.57
C ARG A 673 6.63 -14.96 -28.02
N PHE A 674 7.88 -14.99 -28.47
CA PHE A 674 8.85 -13.96 -28.15
C PHE A 674 8.48 -12.67 -28.87
N THR A 675 8.21 -11.63 -28.10
CA THR A 675 7.88 -10.30 -28.62
C THR A 675 8.86 -9.28 -28.04
N ARG A 676 9.35 -8.38 -28.90
CA ARG A 676 10.17 -7.24 -28.50
C ARG A 676 9.39 -5.95 -28.74
N ARG A 677 9.34 -5.07 -27.74
CA ARG A 677 8.66 -3.77 -27.82
C ARG A 677 9.62 -2.65 -27.43
N LEU A 678 9.65 -1.60 -28.23
CA LEU A 678 10.48 -0.40 -28.06
C LEU A 678 12.01 -0.64 -28.03
N ASP A 679 12.52 -1.78 -28.52
CA ASP A 679 13.95 -2.18 -28.51
C ASP A 679 14.62 -2.42 -27.13
N PHE A 680 13.93 -2.13 -26.01
CA PHE A 680 14.43 -2.36 -24.65
C PHE A 680 13.65 -3.37 -23.82
N PHE A 681 12.50 -3.86 -24.32
CA PHE A 681 11.72 -4.88 -23.63
C PHE A 681 11.56 -6.15 -24.46
N SER A 682 12.06 -7.26 -23.94
CA SER A 682 11.88 -8.60 -24.50
C SER A 682 11.02 -9.43 -23.55
N TYR A 683 9.88 -9.94 -24.00
CA TYR A 683 8.97 -10.72 -23.16
C TYR A 683 8.26 -11.83 -23.92
N TRP A 684 7.73 -12.78 -23.15
CA TRP A 684 6.90 -13.87 -23.65
C TRP A 684 5.44 -13.44 -23.69
N GLN A 685 4.87 -13.30 -24.88
CA GLN A 685 3.46 -13.00 -25.08
C GLN A 685 2.68 -14.30 -25.25
N ALA A 686 1.77 -14.57 -24.32
CA ALA A 686 0.86 -15.72 -24.43
C ALA A 686 -0.13 -15.51 -25.58
N GLN A 687 -0.29 -16.54 -26.39
CA GLN A 687 -1.27 -16.58 -27.48
C GLN A 687 -2.56 -17.24 -26.99
N ALA A 688 -3.69 -16.81 -27.55
CA ALA A 688 -4.95 -17.52 -27.38
C ALA A 688 -4.91 -18.73 -28.30
N ASP A 689 -4.42 -19.85 -27.80
CA ASP A 689 -4.36 -21.09 -28.58
C ASP A 689 -5.69 -21.84 -28.52
N GLY A 690 -6.12 -22.31 -29.69
CA GLY A 690 -7.29 -23.18 -29.82
C GLY A 690 -7.00 -24.64 -29.45
N ASP A 691 -8.00 -25.48 -29.67
CA ASP A 691 -8.08 -26.89 -29.27
C ASP A 691 -6.88 -27.79 -29.67
N VAL A 692 -6.13 -27.38 -30.69
CA VAL A 692 -4.97 -28.12 -31.24
C VAL A 692 -3.89 -28.38 -30.18
N LEU A 693 -3.66 -27.46 -29.24
CA LEU A 693 -2.70 -27.67 -28.16
C LEU A 693 -3.14 -28.75 -27.17
N LEU A 694 -4.44 -28.77 -26.83
CA LEU A 694 -5.00 -29.74 -25.89
C LEU A 694 -4.97 -31.15 -26.49
N GLU A 695 -5.28 -31.27 -27.78
CA GLU A 695 -5.17 -32.55 -28.49
C GLU A 695 -3.72 -33.04 -28.60
N GLY A 696 -2.77 -32.14 -28.83
CA GLY A 696 -1.34 -32.48 -28.80
C GLY A 696 -0.88 -32.98 -27.42
N LEU A 697 -1.28 -32.30 -26.34
CA LEU A 697 -0.96 -32.74 -24.98
C LEU A 697 -1.60 -34.10 -24.64
N ARG A 698 -2.85 -34.34 -25.10
CA ARG A 698 -3.52 -35.63 -24.95
C ARG A 698 -2.73 -36.78 -25.60
N ALA A 699 -2.12 -36.53 -26.77
CA ALA A 699 -1.27 -37.51 -27.44
C ALA A 699 0.06 -37.74 -26.71
N ASP A 700 0.69 -36.67 -26.21
CA ASP A 700 1.94 -36.76 -25.44
C ASP A 700 1.76 -37.59 -24.15
N LEU A 701 0.61 -37.46 -23.48
CA LEU A 701 0.24 -38.15 -22.24
C LEU A 701 -0.52 -39.47 -22.47
N HIS A 702 -0.08 -40.25 -23.46
CA HIS A 702 -0.65 -41.56 -23.77
C HIS A 702 -0.66 -42.52 -22.56
N GLY A 703 -1.76 -43.25 -22.37
CA GLY A 703 -1.94 -44.20 -21.28
C GLY A 703 -2.70 -43.68 -20.05
N MET A 704 -3.08 -42.40 -20.03
CA MET A 704 -4.08 -41.87 -19.08
C MET A 704 -5.48 -41.86 -19.72
N GLU A 705 -6.51 -42.11 -18.91
CA GLU A 705 -7.89 -41.92 -19.36
C GLU A 705 -8.14 -40.41 -19.53
N SER A 706 -8.72 -40.03 -20.66
CA SER A 706 -8.82 -38.62 -21.06
C SER A 706 -10.23 -38.25 -21.49
N GLY A 707 -10.77 -37.14 -20.98
CA GLY A 707 -12.02 -36.52 -21.43
C GLY A 707 -11.77 -35.08 -21.89
N LEU A 708 -12.27 -34.70 -23.08
CA LEU A 708 -12.16 -33.33 -23.59
C LEU A 708 -13.55 -32.78 -23.88
N GLU A 709 -14.03 -31.91 -23.00
CA GLU A 709 -15.40 -31.37 -23.05
C GLU A 709 -15.41 -29.84 -22.94
N GLU A 710 -16.43 -29.21 -23.50
CA GLU A 710 -16.65 -27.76 -23.41
C GLU A 710 -17.35 -27.41 -22.10
N ARG A 711 -16.84 -26.39 -21.41
CA ARG A 711 -17.37 -25.93 -20.11
C ARG A 711 -18.14 -24.62 -20.24
N GLU A 712 -17.54 -23.65 -20.91
CA GLU A 712 -18.13 -22.36 -21.28
C GLU A 712 -17.92 -22.17 -22.79
N PRO A 713 -18.74 -21.35 -23.48
CA PRO A 713 -18.54 -21.07 -24.90
C PRO A 713 -17.10 -20.64 -25.20
N GLY A 714 -16.36 -21.47 -25.93
CA GLY A 714 -14.96 -21.23 -26.29
C GLY A 714 -13.91 -21.65 -25.25
N ILE A 715 -14.28 -22.33 -24.16
CA ILE A 715 -13.37 -22.91 -23.17
C ILE A 715 -13.60 -24.42 -23.08
N ARG A 716 -12.69 -25.19 -23.69
CA ARG A 716 -12.61 -26.65 -23.54
C ARG A 716 -11.62 -27.02 -22.44
N VAL A 717 -11.96 -28.06 -21.68
CA VAL A 717 -11.15 -28.56 -20.57
C VAL A 717 -10.73 -30.00 -20.86
N LEU A 718 -9.42 -30.25 -20.89
CA LEU A 718 -8.85 -31.59 -20.93
C LEU A 718 -8.74 -32.14 -19.51
N ARG A 719 -9.38 -33.28 -19.26
CA ARG A 719 -9.33 -34.01 -17.99
C ARG A 719 -8.54 -35.29 -18.18
N LEU A 720 -7.59 -35.56 -17.29
CA LEU A 720 -6.73 -36.74 -17.34
C LEU A 720 -6.73 -37.45 -15.99
N ARG A 721 -6.92 -38.77 -15.98
CA ARG A 721 -6.76 -39.60 -14.77
C ARG A 721 -5.96 -40.87 -15.04
N PRO A 722 -5.31 -41.46 -14.02
CA PRO A 722 -4.67 -42.77 -14.15
C PRO A 722 -5.72 -43.83 -14.54
N PRO A 723 -5.37 -44.85 -15.35
CA PRO A 723 -6.30 -45.90 -15.72
C PRO A 723 -6.72 -46.72 -14.48
N GLY A 724 -8.04 -46.84 -14.25
CA GLY A 724 -8.61 -47.56 -13.11
C GLY A 724 -8.70 -46.76 -11.80
N ALA A 725 -8.58 -45.44 -11.88
CA ALA A 725 -8.69 -44.50 -10.75
C ALA A 725 -10.10 -43.95 -10.54
#